data_AF-A0AAD8VNH6-F1
#
_entry.id   AF-A0AAD8VNH6-F1
#
_cell.length_a   1.000
_cell.length_b   1.000
_cell.length_c   1.000
_cell.angle_alpha   90.00
_cell.angle_beta   90.00
_cell.angle_gamma   90.00
#
_symmetry.space_group_name_H-M   'P 1'
#
loop_
_entity.id
_entity.type
_entity.pdbx_description
1 polymer ?
#
loop_
_entity_poly.entity_id
_entity_poly.type
_entity_poly.pdbx_seq_one_letter_code
_entity_poly.pdbx_strand_id
1 'polypeptide(L)'
;MATPPSSSEGLPEQGGADDKLSTLFTGATGFAVDNDTWFAEARIKAAFYPKFDNENSDQETRNRMIEMVSHGLATMEVTLKHSGSLFMYAGQHGGAFSKNSFGNIYTAAGVFILGRIFREAWGEEAPKMQDEFNHYLTKNRINISMELVTAVLGDHGQRPKDDYAVVTAVTELGHGKPKFYSTPEVIAFCRKWRLPTNHVWLFSTRESAFSFFAAYDALCEEGTATPVCKALDEVADISVPGSKDHAIVQGEILEGLIARMVSGESSVQMEEVLRNFSQTPLDGVDCDLGPTLREICAPDKLDEMQQIKAILENFGSSMYPDHFDWSGNGGLDAQSRKAGESVVAEFLQAHPTDYATKKLQETIRLMKQMKPSCFPVAFKCYGNYQKIDSLSTDKYYKMVIHVLDDSVFKRYRQEMKKNQGLWPLYRGFFIDVNLFKANNKKAAELPKESNILLNSIEGSLDSSSSVKEGLADEDSNLMIKLKFLPYKIRTFLIRNGLSTIFKDNQSDYSNNYVRQMESWGTSESKLKELCILLNKWATYIRGKYDNESLLSSIYRTVENLERKYLSEAEPFLEQYAKSSPANLALIRAAGDMVQTEKFLAIVDAQRDEEDDFQPECGAAPSCRTASLDVVSKTEGLIVFFPGIPGCAKSALCNEILKMPGGLGDNRPLHSLEGDRTKGKYWQKVAAEQKNKSFRIILADKNAPNKDVWQQIEDMCRTTNAAAVPIIPDSEGADTNPFSLEALAVFMFRVLKRVNHPGNLGKDSPNAGNVLLKFYKLYGGKSRREFENELYERFGSLVKMPLLKPDRAPLPGNVKSILDEGLGLFSLHGGKRGRGKPSNGSDVSEEWKQWEERLREILFGYEDYLQSIQVPFDVAVKEVVEQLKAVAKGDIKTPDTAKQRFGNIIFAAVKVSQADILGLLRKVAEKDTNVSNFLNGIKLENNLNKVHITLAHKGAHGVAAVASYAVYQNQELPVSFNALFYNDKMAALEAQLGTVNGETIVSRNDWPHCTLWTTAGVGPKKANTLPQLVSEGKAKRVLVDPPITISGVLDFY
;
A
#
# COMPACT_ATOMS: atom_id res chain seq x y z
N MET A 1 38.85 41.12 -54.16
CA MET A 1 39.51 42.28 -53.54
C MET A 1 39.22 42.27 -52.05
N ALA A 2 40.30 42.33 -51.26
CA ALA A 2 40.43 42.88 -49.91
C ALA A 2 39.50 42.44 -48.74
N THR A 3 40.12 41.79 -47.75
CA THR A 3 39.88 41.77 -46.28
C THR A 3 39.78 43.16 -45.62
N PRO A 4 39.55 43.36 -44.28
CA PRO A 4 39.01 42.56 -43.12
C PRO A 4 37.94 43.41 -42.33
N PRO A 5 37.62 43.33 -40.99
CA PRO A 5 38.05 42.47 -39.86
C PRO A 5 36.93 41.91 -38.90
N SER A 6 37.42 41.28 -37.83
CA SER A 6 36.82 40.52 -36.72
C SER A 6 35.92 41.26 -35.71
N SER A 7 34.87 40.58 -35.23
CA SER A 7 34.45 40.54 -33.80
C SER A 7 33.31 39.52 -33.58
N SER A 8 33.54 38.50 -32.75
CA SER A 8 32.50 37.61 -32.20
C SER A 8 32.39 37.83 -30.69
N GLU A 9 31.28 38.39 -30.24
CA GLU A 9 30.87 38.42 -28.83
C GLU A 9 30.36 37.03 -28.43
N GLY A 10 30.81 36.56 -27.27
CA GLY A 10 30.39 35.29 -26.66
C GLY A 10 29.18 35.45 -25.74
N LEU A 11 28.37 34.39 -25.69
CA LEU A 11 27.43 34.08 -24.61
C LEU A 11 27.87 32.74 -23.98
N PRO A 12 27.85 32.58 -22.65
CA PRO A 12 28.34 31.36 -21.99
C PRO A 12 27.26 30.27 -21.97
N GLU A 13 27.58 29.09 -22.50
CA GLU A 13 26.76 27.88 -22.35
C GLU A 13 26.84 27.33 -20.92
N GLN A 14 25.67 26.98 -20.37
CA GLN A 14 25.49 26.26 -19.11
C GLN A 14 25.96 24.81 -19.28
N GLY A 15 27.11 24.48 -18.68
CA GLY A 15 27.59 23.10 -18.56
C GLY A 15 26.74 22.31 -17.56
N GLY A 16 25.97 21.35 -18.08
CA GLY A 16 25.15 20.40 -17.33
C GLY A 16 25.96 19.28 -16.68
N ALA A 17 25.42 18.74 -15.60
CA ALA A 17 26.06 17.78 -14.69
C ALA A 17 26.30 16.36 -15.25
N ASP A 18 25.96 16.09 -16.51
CA ASP A 18 26.22 14.80 -17.17
C ASP A 18 27.71 14.56 -17.44
N ASP A 19 28.51 15.62 -17.51
CA ASP A 19 29.91 15.51 -17.95
C ASP A 19 30.90 15.06 -16.86
N LYS A 20 30.46 14.96 -15.59
CA LYS A 20 31.30 14.49 -14.48
C LYS A 20 31.23 12.98 -14.23
N LEU A 21 30.23 12.29 -14.78
CA LEU A 21 30.20 10.82 -14.80
C LEU A 21 30.88 10.30 -16.06
N SER A 22 30.67 10.94 -17.22
CA SER A 22 31.31 10.57 -18.50
C SER A 22 32.85 10.64 -18.46
N THR A 23 33.42 11.64 -17.76
CA THR A 23 34.88 11.83 -17.67
C THR A 23 35.61 10.84 -16.75
N LEU A 24 34.90 9.98 -16.02
CA LEU A 24 35.48 8.81 -15.35
C LEU A 24 35.48 7.55 -16.25
N PHE A 25 34.85 7.59 -17.44
CA PHE A 25 34.67 6.44 -18.33
C PHE A 25 35.52 6.46 -19.61
N THR A 26 36.28 7.51 -19.88
CA THR A 26 37.21 7.56 -21.03
C THR A 26 38.67 7.58 -20.57
N GLY A 27 39.11 6.48 -19.98
CA GLY A 27 40.50 6.27 -19.57
C GLY A 27 40.94 4.85 -19.86
N ALA A 28 41.23 4.56 -21.14
CA ALA A 28 42.21 3.60 -21.67
C ALA A 28 41.69 2.85 -22.91
N THR A 29 41.80 3.51 -24.06
CA THR A 29 41.87 2.81 -25.34
C THR A 29 43.26 2.16 -25.46
N GLY A 30 43.33 0.85 -25.20
CA GLY A 30 44.50 0.01 -25.44
C GLY A 30 45.01 -0.70 -24.18
N PHE A 31 44.42 -1.83 -23.82
CA PHE A 31 44.97 -2.71 -22.79
C PHE A 31 45.41 -4.04 -23.41
N ALA A 32 46.68 -4.37 -23.20
CA ALA A 32 47.18 -5.74 -23.36
C ALA A 32 46.53 -6.61 -22.27
N VAL A 33 45.78 -7.63 -22.67
CA VAL A 33 45.16 -8.59 -21.73
C VAL A 33 46.28 -9.43 -21.14
N ASP A 34 46.66 -9.14 -19.90
CA ASP A 34 47.59 -9.98 -19.15
C ASP A 34 46.88 -11.27 -18.72
N ASN A 35 47.59 -12.40 -18.69
CA ASN A 35 47.04 -13.75 -18.40
C ASN A 35 46.37 -13.89 -17.01
N ASP A 36 46.49 -12.88 -16.15
CA ASP A 36 45.90 -12.84 -14.80
C ASP A 36 44.58 -12.06 -14.69
N THR A 37 44.06 -11.52 -15.79
CA THR A 37 42.81 -10.76 -15.82
C THR A 37 41.59 -11.68 -15.62
N TRP A 38 40.75 -11.39 -14.64
CA TRP A 38 39.49 -12.11 -14.39
C TRP A 38 38.35 -11.51 -15.22
N PHE A 39 37.61 -12.39 -15.87
CA PHE A 39 36.38 -12.09 -16.60
C PHE A 39 35.18 -12.65 -15.84
N ALA A 40 34.06 -11.94 -15.91
CA ALA A 40 32.81 -12.33 -15.30
C ALA A 40 31.71 -12.47 -16.35
N GLU A 41 30.97 -13.56 -16.26
CA GLU A 41 29.71 -13.78 -16.97
C GLU A 41 28.62 -14.07 -15.95
N ALA A 42 27.55 -13.27 -15.95
CA ALA A 42 26.41 -13.41 -15.05
C ALA A 42 25.12 -13.68 -15.84
N ARG A 43 24.39 -14.72 -15.45
CA ARG A 43 23.13 -15.13 -16.08
C ARG A 43 22.00 -15.18 -15.06
N ILE A 44 20.93 -14.45 -15.32
CA ILE A 44 19.72 -14.51 -14.50
C ILE A 44 19.07 -15.90 -14.67
N LYS A 45 18.71 -16.52 -13.55
CA LYS A 45 18.09 -17.85 -13.48
C LYS A 45 16.62 -17.82 -13.07
N ALA A 46 16.26 -16.84 -12.23
CA ALA A 46 14.88 -16.58 -11.87
C ALA A 46 14.72 -15.12 -11.44
N ALA A 47 13.57 -14.55 -11.80
CA ALA A 47 13.14 -13.23 -11.40
C ALA A 47 11.60 -13.17 -11.45
N PHE A 48 10.99 -12.71 -10.37
CA PHE A 48 9.59 -12.34 -10.32
C PHE A 48 9.42 -10.82 -10.49
N TYR A 49 8.19 -10.34 -10.64
CA TYR A 49 7.88 -8.92 -10.79
C TYR A 49 8.61 -8.03 -9.77
N PRO A 50 8.98 -6.79 -10.15
CA PRO A 50 9.44 -5.77 -9.20
C PRO A 50 8.47 -5.61 -8.04
N LYS A 51 8.92 -5.10 -6.89
CA LYS A 51 7.99 -4.90 -5.76
C LYS A 51 6.93 -3.85 -6.11
N PHE A 52 5.67 -4.27 -6.01
CA PHE A 52 4.49 -3.44 -6.11
C PHE A 52 3.80 -3.27 -4.75
N ASP A 53 3.20 -2.10 -4.57
CA ASP A 53 2.73 -1.60 -3.29
C ASP A 53 1.32 -2.11 -2.95
N ASN A 54 1.03 -2.15 -1.64
CA ASN A 54 -0.35 -2.33 -1.22
C ASN A 54 -1.10 -1.02 -1.49
N GLU A 55 -2.40 -1.14 -1.69
CA GLU A 55 -3.29 -0.01 -1.57
C GLU A 55 -3.30 0.49 -0.12
N ASN A 56 -2.33 1.32 0.21
CA ASN A 56 -2.38 2.17 1.39
C ASN A 56 -2.95 3.51 0.91
N SER A 57 -4.23 3.50 0.52
CA SER A 57 -5.06 4.69 0.27
C SER A 57 -4.46 5.79 -0.62
N ASP A 58 -3.64 5.48 -1.64
CA ASP A 58 -3.23 6.48 -2.62
C ASP A 58 -4.33 6.62 -3.68
N GLN A 59 -5.29 7.52 -3.41
CA GLN A 59 -6.25 8.00 -4.40
C GLN A 59 -5.56 8.42 -5.70
N GLU A 60 -4.36 8.97 -5.59
CA GLU A 60 -3.52 9.33 -6.73
C GLU A 60 -3.23 8.14 -7.64
N THR A 61 -2.97 6.95 -7.08
CA THR A 61 -2.70 5.77 -7.91
C THR A 61 -3.96 5.25 -8.59
N ARG A 62 -5.09 5.18 -7.88
CA ARG A 62 -6.39 4.81 -8.48
C ARG A 62 -6.78 5.77 -9.60
N ASN A 63 -6.70 7.08 -9.33
CA ASN A 63 -7.04 8.13 -10.28
C ASN A 63 -6.11 8.09 -11.50
N ARG A 64 -4.80 7.88 -11.30
CA ARG A 64 -3.85 7.72 -12.40
C ARG A 64 -4.16 6.49 -13.26
N MET A 65 -4.49 5.34 -12.65
CA MET A 65 -4.90 4.15 -13.41
C MET A 65 -6.15 4.43 -14.25
N ILE A 66 -7.17 5.04 -13.65
CA ILE A 66 -8.41 5.42 -14.35
C ILE A 66 -8.13 6.40 -15.49
N GLU A 67 -7.28 7.40 -15.26
CA GLU A 67 -6.91 8.41 -16.26
C GLU A 67 -6.16 7.78 -17.45
N MET A 68 -5.26 6.83 -17.20
CA MET A 68 -4.56 6.12 -18.27
C MET A 68 -5.52 5.29 -19.13
N VAL A 69 -6.50 4.61 -18.51
CA VAL A 69 -7.54 3.86 -19.23
C VAL A 69 -8.45 4.83 -19.99
N SER A 70 -8.85 5.95 -19.40
CA SER A 70 -9.79 6.89 -20.04
C SER A 70 -9.23 7.56 -21.29
N HIS A 71 -7.91 7.73 -21.37
CA HIS A 71 -7.24 8.24 -22.57
C HIS A 71 -6.91 7.14 -23.60
N GLY A 72 -7.30 5.88 -23.36
CA GLY A 72 -7.01 4.75 -24.25
C GLY A 72 -5.53 4.36 -24.31
N LEU A 73 -4.70 4.88 -23.40
CA LEU A 73 -3.25 4.63 -23.36
C LEU A 73 -2.93 3.23 -22.81
N ALA A 74 -3.83 2.67 -22.00
CA ALA A 74 -3.63 1.42 -21.29
C ALA A 74 -4.96 0.69 -21.03
N THR A 75 -4.87 -0.61 -20.76
CA THR A 75 -5.97 -1.41 -20.19
C THR A 75 -5.60 -1.79 -18.76
N MET A 76 -6.56 -1.75 -17.84
CA MET A 76 -6.37 -2.23 -16.48
C MET A 76 -6.72 -3.71 -16.41
N GLU A 77 -5.78 -4.52 -15.96
CA GLU A 77 -5.92 -5.94 -15.76
C GLU A 77 -6.03 -6.25 -14.28
N VAL A 78 -6.96 -7.12 -13.90
CA VAL A 78 -7.15 -7.55 -12.52
C VAL A 78 -7.11 -9.07 -12.44
N THR A 79 -6.40 -9.60 -11.46
CA THR A 79 -6.32 -11.04 -11.18
C THR A 79 -6.62 -11.35 -9.71
N LEU A 80 -7.09 -12.56 -9.42
CA LEU A 80 -7.25 -13.02 -8.04
C LEU A 80 -5.88 -13.13 -7.36
N LYS A 81 -5.81 -12.66 -6.11
CA LYS A 81 -4.65 -12.86 -5.27
C LYS A 81 -4.83 -14.10 -4.41
N HIS A 82 -4.14 -15.17 -4.80
CA HIS A 82 -4.09 -16.41 -4.03
C HIS A 82 -3.18 -16.27 -2.80
N SER A 83 -3.54 -16.98 -1.72
CA SER A 83 -2.86 -16.93 -0.42
C SER A 83 -1.79 -18.02 -0.33
N GLY A 84 -0.72 -17.93 -1.11
CA GLY A 84 0.27 -19.00 -1.21
C GLY A 84 1.71 -18.56 -0.92
N SER A 85 2.61 -19.41 -1.40
CA SER A 85 4.04 -19.17 -1.44
C SER A 85 4.51 -19.04 -2.89
N LEU A 86 5.26 -17.98 -3.18
CA LEU A 86 5.89 -17.80 -4.49
C LEU A 86 6.87 -18.95 -4.78
N PHE A 87 6.57 -19.70 -5.83
CA PHE A 87 7.41 -20.75 -6.40
C PHE A 87 7.76 -20.40 -7.84
N MET A 88 9.03 -20.57 -8.21
CA MET A 88 9.51 -20.31 -9.57
C MET A 88 10.24 -21.52 -10.10
N TYR A 89 10.04 -21.82 -11.38
CA TYR A 89 10.63 -22.97 -12.06
C TYR A 89 11.20 -22.56 -13.41
N ALA A 90 12.47 -22.90 -13.67
CA ALA A 90 13.15 -22.55 -14.92
C ALA A 90 13.58 -23.80 -15.71
N GLY A 91 12.91 -24.93 -15.48
CA GLY A 91 13.25 -26.23 -16.08
C GLY A 91 14.31 -27.00 -15.29
N GLN A 92 14.50 -28.27 -15.67
CA GLN A 92 15.38 -29.22 -14.96
C GLN A 92 16.81 -28.70 -14.70
N HIS A 93 17.42 -28.03 -15.68
CA HIS A 93 18.77 -27.43 -15.58
C HIS A 93 18.74 -25.93 -15.22
N GLY A 94 17.55 -25.32 -15.23
CA GLY A 94 17.35 -23.94 -14.79
C GLY A 94 17.19 -23.82 -13.27
N GLY A 95 16.59 -24.83 -12.65
CA GLY A 95 16.41 -24.94 -11.20
C GLY A 95 15.01 -24.55 -10.71
N ALA A 96 14.76 -24.83 -9.44
CA ALA A 96 13.54 -24.51 -8.73
C ALA A 96 13.84 -23.54 -7.58
N PHE A 97 13.04 -22.48 -7.46
CA PHE A 97 13.32 -21.37 -6.56
C PHE A 97 12.08 -20.99 -5.76
N SER A 98 12.31 -20.59 -4.51
CA SER A 98 11.33 -19.92 -3.65
C SER A 98 11.71 -18.44 -3.52
N LYS A 99 10.83 -17.61 -2.95
CA LYS A 99 11.00 -16.14 -2.91
C LYS A 99 12.41 -15.62 -2.59
N ASN A 100 13.20 -16.25 -1.70
CA ASN A 100 14.55 -15.78 -1.33
C ASN A 100 15.54 -16.94 -1.06
N SER A 101 15.24 -18.13 -1.57
CA SER A 101 15.99 -19.37 -1.29
C SER A 101 15.69 -20.45 -2.34
N PHE A 102 16.51 -21.50 -2.37
CA PHE A 102 16.31 -22.72 -3.16
C PHE A 102 16.71 -23.93 -2.32
N GLY A 103 16.40 -25.15 -2.77
CA GLY A 103 16.82 -26.37 -2.07
C GLY A 103 16.14 -26.61 -0.72
N ASN A 104 14.90 -26.12 -0.56
CA ASN A 104 14.11 -26.22 0.68
C ASN A 104 12.76 -26.91 0.44
N ILE A 105 11.98 -27.07 1.51
CA ILE A 105 10.65 -27.69 1.46
C ILE A 105 9.68 -26.98 0.49
N TYR A 106 9.73 -25.64 0.38
CA TYR A 106 8.88 -24.89 -0.56
C TYR A 106 9.19 -25.25 -2.01
N THR A 107 10.48 -25.35 -2.35
CA THR A 107 10.88 -25.74 -3.70
C THR A 107 10.59 -27.21 -4.00
N ALA A 108 10.70 -28.11 -3.01
CA ALA A 108 10.35 -29.52 -3.18
C ALA A 108 8.84 -29.70 -3.40
N ALA A 109 8.02 -29.06 -2.57
CA ALA A 109 6.56 -29.06 -2.69
C ALA A 109 6.10 -28.46 -4.04
N GLY A 110 6.71 -27.36 -4.49
CA GLY A 110 6.38 -26.73 -5.77
C GLY A 110 6.66 -27.63 -6.98
N VAL A 111 7.80 -28.31 -6.99
CA VAL A 111 8.15 -29.28 -8.06
C VAL A 111 7.18 -30.46 -8.04
N PHE A 112 6.86 -30.99 -6.85
CA PHE A 112 5.90 -32.08 -6.69
C PHE A 112 4.52 -31.72 -7.25
N ILE A 113 3.99 -30.55 -6.87
CA ILE A 113 2.67 -30.08 -7.31
C ILE A 113 2.67 -29.81 -8.83
N LEU A 114 3.72 -29.20 -9.38
CA LEU A 114 3.86 -29.03 -10.84
C LEU A 114 3.84 -30.37 -11.57
N GLY A 115 4.55 -31.36 -11.04
CA GLY A 115 4.54 -32.72 -11.55
C GLY A 115 3.16 -33.36 -11.56
N ARG A 116 2.39 -33.18 -10.48
CA ARG A 116 1.01 -33.66 -10.35
C ARG A 116 0.07 -32.97 -11.33
N ILE A 117 0.21 -31.66 -11.53
CA ILE A 117 -0.55 -30.89 -12.55
C ILE A 117 -0.38 -31.49 -13.94
N PHE A 118 0.84 -31.88 -14.32
CA PHE A 118 1.07 -32.53 -15.62
C PHE A 118 0.42 -33.91 -15.71
N ARG A 119 0.39 -34.69 -14.63
CA ARG A 119 -0.33 -35.98 -14.60
C ARG A 119 -1.84 -35.79 -14.72
N GLU A 120 -2.40 -34.82 -14.00
CA GLU A 120 -3.82 -34.43 -14.12
C GLU A 120 -4.17 -33.99 -15.55
N ALA A 121 -3.28 -33.22 -16.19
CA ALA A 121 -3.54 -32.63 -17.50
C ALA A 121 -3.31 -33.56 -18.69
N TRP A 122 -2.33 -34.46 -18.62
CA TRP A 122 -1.86 -35.27 -19.76
C TRP A 122 -1.93 -36.78 -19.52
N GLY A 123 -2.35 -37.24 -18.33
CA GLY A 123 -2.49 -38.67 -18.02
C GLY A 123 -1.18 -39.44 -18.22
N GLU A 124 -1.23 -40.50 -19.02
CA GLU A 124 -0.07 -41.34 -19.33
C GLU A 124 1.03 -40.62 -20.13
N GLU A 125 0.69 -39.58 -20.90
CA GLU A 125 1.67 -38.80 -21.69
C GLU A 125 2.47 -37.80 -20.83
N ALA A 126 2.11 -37.65 -19.55
CA ALA A 126 2.72 -36.66 -18.67
C ALA A 126 4.25 -36.68 -18.64
N PRO A 127 4.96 -37.84 -18.53
CA PRO A 127 6.43 -37.83 -18.49
C PRO A 127 7.05 -37.24 -19.76
N LYS A 128 6.51 -37.59 -20.94
CA LYS A 128 6.98 -37.06 -22.23
C LYS A 128 6.77 -35.55 -22.32
N MET A 129 5.58 -35.08 -21.94
CA MET A 129 5.24 -33.66 -21.97
C MET A 129 6.06 -32.84 -20.97
N GLN A 130 6.41 -33.42 -19.82
CA GLN A 130 7.32 -32.81 -18.84
C GLN A 130 8.73 -32.63 -19.42
N ASP A 131 9.27 -33.62 -20.13
CA ASP A 131 10.59 -33.53 -20.76
C ASP A 131 10.60 -32.47 -21.88
N GLU A 132 9.57 -32.45 -22.74
CA GLU A 132 9.41 -31.42 -23.77
C GLU A 132 9.28 -30.01 -23.16
N PHE A 133 8.52 -29.88 -22.07
CA PHE A 133 8.37 -28.63 -21.34
C PHE A 133 9.70 -28.14 -20.75
N ASN A 134 10.47 -29.03 -20.12
CA ASN A 134 11.78 -28.72 -19.56
C ASN A 134 12.78 -28.30 -20.62
N HIS A 135 12.78 -28.98 -21.76
CA HIS A 135 13.59 -28.59 -22.91
C HIS A 135 13.19 -27.20 -23.43
N TYR A 136 11.90 -26.93 -23.54
CA TYR A 136 11.39 -25.63 -23.97
C TYR A 136 11.79 -24.49 -23.02
N LEU A 137 11.63 -24.66 -21.71
CA LEU A 137 12.02 -23.65 -20.72
C LEU A 137 13.53 -23.36 -20.77
N THR A 138 14.35 -24.42 -20.87
CA THR A 138 15.81 -24.29 -20.90
C THR A 138 16.29 -23.61 -22.18
N LYS A 139 15.76 -24.06 -23.34
CA LYS A 139 16.14 -23.54 -24.66
C LYS A 139 15.79 -22.06 -24.83
N ASN A 140 14.58 -21.67 -24.41
CA ASN A 140 14.10 -20.29 -24.56
C ASN A 140 14.44 -19.41 -23.35
N ARG A 141 15.12 -19.96 -22.34
CA ARG A 141 15.49 -19.26 -21.09
C ARG A 141 14.29 -18.62 -20.40
N ILE A 142 13.25 -19.41 -20.19
CA ILE A 142 12.01 -18.96 -19.54
C ILE A 142 11.99 -19.46 -18.09
N ASN A 143 11.58 -18.59 -17.17
CA ASN A 143 11.12 -19.00 -15.85
C ASN A 143 9.61 -18.78 -15.74
N ILE A 144 8.93 -19.75 -15.14
CA ILE A 144 7.52 -19.63 -14.75
C ILE A 144 7.45 -19.31 -13.26
N SER A 145 6.56 -18.41 -12.89
CA SER A 145 6.27 -18.05 -11.50
C SER A 145 4.84 -18.45 -11.18
N MET A 146 4.69 -19.17 -10.07
CA MET A 146 3.42 -19.72 -9.61
C MET A 146 3.20 -19.37 -8.15
N GLU A 147 1.93 -19.17 -7.80
CA GLU A 147 1.51 -19.12 -6.42
C GLU A 147 1.17 -20.53 -5.96
N LEU A 148 1.97 -21.07 -5.03
CA LEU A 148 1.80 -22.41 -4.49
C LEU A 148 0.91 -22.36 -3.24
N VAL A 149 -0.25 -23.01 -3.29
CA VAL A 149 -1.23 -23.00 -2.21
C VAL A 149 -1.35 -24.41 -1.64
N THR A 150 -0.91 -24.57 -0.39
CA THR A 150 -0.93 -25.84 0.32
C THR A 150 -0.98 -25.63 1.83
N ALA A 151 -1.60 -26.55 2.56
CA ALA A 151 -1.61 -26.54 4.03
C ALA A 151 -0.26 -26.96 4.65
N VAL A 152 0.65 -27.55 3.88
CA VAL A 152 1.93 -28.10 4.39
C VAL A 152 2.96 -27.01 4.67
N LEU A 153 3.01 -25.97 3.84
CA LEU A 153 4.03 -24.91 3.91
C LEU A 153 3.67 -23.77 4.88
N GLY A 154 2.53 -23.89 5.56
CA GLY A 154 2.01 -22.89 6.48
C GLY A 154 0.61 -22.44 6.11
N ASP A 155 -0.14 -22.03 7.13
CA ASP A 155 -1.50 -21.56 6.97
C ASP A 155 -1.54 -20.08 6.55
N HIS A 156 -2.31 -19.75 5.51
CA HIS A 156 -2.43 -18.39 4.96
C HIS A 156 -3.89 -18.02 4.66
N GLY A 157 -4.50 -17.22 5.54
CA GLY A 157 -5.86 -16.72 5.33
C GLY A 157 -6.92 -17.79 5.58
N GLN A 158 -7.00 -18.81 4.71
CA GLN A 158 -7.88 -19.97 4.83
C GLN A 158 -7.12 -21.24 4.46
N ARG A 159 -7.38 -22.34 5.17
CA ARG A 159 -6.73 -23.61 4.87
C ARG A 159 -7.29 -24.14 3.55
N PRO A 160 -6.43 -24.43 2.56
CA PRO A 160 -6.90 -24.91 1.28
C PRO A 160 -7.53 -26.31 1.42
N LYS A 161 -8.48 -26.64 0.54
CA LYS A 161 -9.11 -27.98 0.51
C LYS A 161 -8.26 -28.97 -0.28
N ASP A 162 -7.61 -28.48 -1.33
CA ASP A 162 -6.68 -29.24 -2.17
C ASP A 162 -5.35 -28.49 -2.31
N ASP A 163 -4.28 -29.20 -2.65
CA ASP A 163 -2.96 -28.60 -2.89
C ASP A 163 -2.84 -28.25 -4.38
N TYR A 164 -2.63 -26.97 -4.69
CA TYR A 164 -2.64 -26.51 -6.08
C TYR A 164 -1.63 -25.38 -6.31
N ALA A 165 -1.37 -25.10 -7.59
CA ALA A 165 -0.55 -23.98 -8.02
C ALA A 165 -1.25 -23.22 -9.15
N VAL A 166 -1.07 -21.90 -9.20
CA VAL A 166 -1.61 -21.03 -10.25
C VAL A 166 -0.47 -20.22 -10.87
N VAL A 167 -0.38 -20.19 -12.19
CA VAL A 167 0.63 -19.38 -12.89
C VAL A 167 0.27 -17.90 -12.77
N THR A 168 1.21 -17.11 -12.23
CA THR A 168 1.05 -15.66 -12.01
C THR A 168 1.95 -14.83 -12.92
N ALA A 169 3.08 -15.38 -13.38
CA ALA A 169 3.94 -14.73 -14.36
C ALA A 169 4.73 -15.74 -15.19
N VAL A 170 5.02 -15.38 -16.43
CA VAL A 170 6.00 -16.06 -17.28
C VAL A 170 7.03 -15.02 -17.70
N THR A 171 8.30 -15.33 -17.48
CA THR A 171 9.38 -14.37 -17.64
C THR A 171 10.46 -14.94 -18.55
N GLU A 172 10.75 -14.23 -19.63
CA GLU A 172 11.86 -14.49 -20.51
C GLU A 172 13.14 -13.82 -19.96
N LEU A 173 14.16 -14.63 -19.69
CA LEU A 173 15.36 -14.19 -18.97
C LEU A 173 16.50 -13.70 -19.87
N GLY A 174 16.41 -13.94 -21.19
CA GLY A 174 17.24 -13.33 -22.25
C GLY A 174 18.74 -13.10 -21.97
N HIS A 175 19.36 -12.21 -22.75
CA HIS A 175 20.72 -11.67 -22.50
C HIS A 175 20.67 -10.21 -22.01
N GLY A 176 19.50 -9.74 -21.57
CA GLY A 176 19.23 -8.37 -21.16
C GLY A 176 18.23 -8.30 -20.02
N LYS A 177 17.52 -7.17 -19.90
CA LYS A 177 16.50 -6.95 -18.88
C LYS A 177 15.41 -8.04 -18.98
N PRO A 178 15.03 -8.71 -17.87
CA PRO A 178 13.94 -9.69 -17.88
C PRO A 178 12.65 -9.11 -18.48
N LYS A 179 12.05 -9.86 -19.41
CA LYS A 179 10.79 -9.49 -20.07
C LYS A 179 9.67 -10.37 -19.54
N PHE A 180 8.63 -9.74 -19.01
CA PHE A 180 7.44 -10.44 -18.53
C PHE A 180 6.41 -10.54 -19.65
N TYR A 181 5.81 -11.71 -19.79
CA TYR A 181 4.72 -11.91 -20.74
C TYR A 181 3.52 -11.05 -20.36
N SER A 182 2.84 -10.52 -21.38
CA SER A 182 1.50 -9.98 -21.24
C SER A 182 0.53 -11.10 -20.84
N THR A 183 -0.61 -10.75 -20.27
CA THR A 183 -1.55 -11.76 -19.80
C THR A 183 -2.20 -12.59 -20.91
N PRO A 184 -2.49 -12.04 -22.11
CA PRO A 184 -2.80 -12.87 -23.27
C PRO A 184 -1.72 -13.91 -23.56
N GLU A 185 -0.43 -13.53 -23.54
CA GLU A 185 0.70 -14.46 -23.73
C GLU A 185 0.80 -15.50 -22.61
N VAL A 186 0.56 -15.11 -21.34
CA VAL A 186 0.51 -16.05 -20.20
C VAL A 186 -0.62 -17.06 -20.39
N ILE A 187 -1.82 -16.61 -20.77
CA ILE A 187 -2.96 -17.50 -21.02
C ILE A 187 -2.68 -18.43 -22.18
N ALA A 188 -2.13 -17.93 -23.29
CA ALA A 188 -1.72 -18.76 -24.43
C ALA A 188 -0.69 -19.82 -24.01
N PHE A 189 0.33 -19.41 -23.24
CA PHE A 189 1.35 -20.29 -22.70
C PHE A 189 0.76 -21.38 -21.80
N CYS A 190 -0.11 -20.99 -20.86
CA CYS A 190 -0.78 -21.91 -19.95
C CYS A 190 -1.69 -22.88 -20.69
N ARG A 191 -2.49 -22.42 -21.66
CA ARG A 191 -3.37 -23.31 -22.45
C ARG A 191 -2.57 -24.28 -23.32
N LYS A 192 -1.44 -23.85 -23.89
CA LYS A 192 -0.53 -24.71 -24.66
C LYS A 192 0.02 -25.87 -23.82
N TRP A 193 0.43 -25.58 -22.59
CA TRP A 193 1.03 -26.58 -21.68
C TRP A 193 0.04 -27.20 -20.69
N ARG A 194 -1.25 -26.84 -20.78
CA ARG A 194 -2.34 -27.21 -19.87
C ARG A 194 -2.03 -26.91 -18.40
N LEU A 195 -1.40 -25.76 -18.14
CA LEU A 195 -1.10 -25.26 -16.79
C LEU A 195 -2.27 -24.43 -16.23
N PRO A 196 -2.50 -24.45 -14.90
CA PRO A 196 -3.57 -23.66 -14.29
C PRO A 196 -3.40 -22.15 -14.46
N THR A 197 -4.40 -21.52 -15.07
CA THR A 197 -4.54 -20.06 -15.19
C THR A 197 -5.28 -19.45 -14.00
N ASN A 198 -4.93 -18.21 -13.68
CA ASN A 198 -5.67 -17.38 -12.75
C ASN A 198 -7.00 -16.89 -13.36
N HIS A 199 -7.94 -16.43 -12.54
CA HIS A 199 -9.10 -15.67 -13.00
C HIS A 199 -8.63 -14.25 -13.36
N VAL A 200 -8.97 -13.80 -14.56
CA VAL A 200 -8.51 -12.51 -15.13
C VAL A 200 -9.72 -11.68 -15.57
N TRP A 201 -9.69 -10.39 -15.24
CA TRP A 201 -10.64 -9.39 -15.72
C TRP A 201 -9.89 -8.24 -16.39
N LEU A 202 -10.40 -7.77 -17.53
CA LEU A 202 -9.86 -6.60 -18.23
C LEU A 202 -10.87 -5.45 -18.24
N PHE A 203 -10.37 -4.26 -17.94
CA PHE A 203 -11.10 -2.99 -17.90
C PHE A 203 -10.38 -1.99 -18.81
N SER A 204 -10.94 -1.79 -20.00
CA SER A 204 -10.41 -1.00 -21.10
C SER A 204 -11.09 0.35 -21.28
N THR A 205 -12.21 0.58 -20.59
CA THR A 205 -12.96 1.84 -20.66
C THR A 205 -12.91 2.59 -19.33
N ARG A 206 -13.14 3.92 -19.39
CA ARG A 206 -13.28 4.75 -18.20
C ARG A 206 -14.38 4.18 -17.28
N GLU A 207 -15.50 3.77 -17.86
CA GLU A 207 -16.67 3.29 -17.12
C GLU A 207 -16.39 2.00 -16.36
N SER A 208 -15.78 1.03 -17.05
CA SER A 208 -15.43 -0.28 -16.48
C SER A 208 -14.36 -0.14 -15.40
N ALA A 209 -13.38 0.76 -15.57
CA ALA A 209 -12.37 1.04 -14.55
C ALA A 209 -12.92 1.69 -13.27
N PHE A 210 -13.83 2.68 -13.39
CA PHE A 210 -14.51 3.26 -12.23
C PHE A 210 -15.37 2.23 -11.51
N SER A 211 -16.14 1.46 -12.29
CA SER A 211 -17.04 0.43 -11.77
C SER A 211 -16.26 -0.67 -11.04
N PHE A 212 -15.06 -1.04 -11.50
CA PHE A 212 -14.18 -1.97 -10.80
C PHE A 212 -13.85 -1.50 -9.37
N PHE A 213 -13.36 -0.27 -9.22
CA PHE A 213 -12.98 0.25 -7.90
C PHE A 213 -14.20 0.38 -6.98
N ALA A 214 -15.35 0.82 -7.51
CA ALA A 214 -16.59 0.87 -6.74
C ALA A 214 -17.09 -0.53 -6.34
N ALA A 215 -16.98 -1.53 -7.22
CA ALA A 215 -17.33 -2.91 -6.89
C ALA A 215 -16.41 -3.48 -5.80
N TYR A 216 -15.10 -3.18 -5.87
CA TYR A 216 -14.17 -3.55 -4.80
C TYR A 216 -14.51 -2.86 -3.48
N ASP A 217 -14.78 -1.55 -3.48
CA ASP A 217 -15.13 -0.81 -2.26
C ASP A 217 -16.48 -1.27 -1.67
N ALA A 218 -17.42 -1.71 -2.50
CA ALA A 218 -18.66 -2.37 -2.07
C ALA A 218 -18.42 -3.76 -1.45
N LEU A 219 -17.33 -4.44 -1.80
CA LEU A 219 -17.05 -5.83 -1.38
C LEU A 219 -15.86 -5.94 -0.43
N CYS A 220 -15.16 -4.85 -0.11
CA CYS A 220 -13.89 -4.86 0.61
C CYS A 220 -14.00 -5.49 2.02
N GLU A 221 -15.17 -5.33 2.66
CA GLU A 221 -15.47 -5.90 3.97
C GLU A 221 -16.02 -7.34 3.93
N GLU A 222 -16.62 -7.75 2.81
CA GLU A 222 -17.19 -9.10 2.63
C GLU A 222 -16.16 -10.10 2.10
N GLY A 223 -15.40 -9.72 1.08
CA GLY A 223 -14.19 -10.42 0.64
C GLY A 223 -14.33 -11.90 0.31
N THR A 224 -15.49 -12.32 -0.19
CA THR A 224 -15.77 -13.73 -0.50
C THR A 224 -15.68 -14.02 -2.00
N ALA A 225 -15.18 -15.21 -2.36
CA ALA A 225 -14.90 -15.61 -3.73
C ALA A 225 -16.13 -15.52 -4.63
N THR A 226 -17.25 -16.11 -4.22
CA THR A 226 -18.46 -16.16 -5.06
C THR A 226 -19.02 -14.76 -5.38
N PRO A 227 -19.29 -13.87 -4.41
CA PRO A 227 -19.79 -12.52 -4.73
C PRO A 227 -18.79 -11.64 -5.47
N VAL A 228 -17.49 -11.76 -5.17
CA VAL A 228 -16.45 -10.98 -5.83
C VAL A 228 -16.31 -11.38 -7.29
N CYS A 229 -16.16 -12.67 -7.58
CA CYS A 229 -16.03 -13.13 -8.97
C CYS A 229 -17.27 -12.77 -9.78
N LYS A 230 -18.49 -13.01 -9.25
CA LYS A 230 -19.73 -12.65 -9.93
C LYS A 230 -19.82 -11.15 -10.25
N ALA A 231 -19.53 -10.29 -9.28
CA ALA A 231 -19.61 -8.84 -9.50
C ALA A 231 -18.58 -8.35 -10.51
N LEU A 232 -17.36 -8.91 -10.50
CA LEU A 232 -16.32 -8.54 -11.45
C LEU A 232 -16.58 -9.10 -12.86
N ASP A 233 -17.15 -10.30 -12.97
CA ASP A 233 -17.58 -10.88 -14.25
C ASP A 233 -18.65 -10.03 -14.93
N GLU A 234 -19.53 -9.37 -14.16
CA GLU A 234 -20.58 -8.48 -14.68
C GLU A 234 -20.04 -7.08 -15.07
N VAL A 235 -18.96 -6.62 -14.44
CA VAL A 235 -18.42 -5.25 -14.62
C VAL A 235 -17.26 -5.19 -15.62
N ALA A 236 -16.55 -6.29 -15.82
CA ALA A 236 -15.39 -6.35 -16.70
C ALA A 236 -15.80 -6.35 -18.18
N ASP A 237 -14.95 -5.74 -19.03
CA ASP A 237 -15.14 -5.77 -20.48
C ASP A 237 -14.83 -7.18 -21.03
N ILE A 238 -13.81 -7.85 -20.47
CA ILE A 238 -13.47 -9.25 -20.75
C ILE A 238 -13.25 -9.97 -19.42
N SER A 239 -13.93 -11.09 -19.22
CA SER A 239 -13.68 -12.02 -18.11
C SER A 239 -13.17 -13.36 -18.64
N VAL A 240 -12.07 -13.83 -18.04
CA VAL A 240 -11.52 -15.16 -18.30
C VAL A 240 -11.48 -15.94 -16.99
N PRO A 241 -12.28 -17.02 -16.85
CA PRO A 241 -12.30 -17.81 -15.62
C PRO A 241 -10.96 -18.54 -15.42
N GLY A 242 -10.60 -18.71 -14.15
CA GLY A 242 -9.45 -19.53 -13.76
C GLY A 242 -9.64 -21.00 -14.12
N SER A 243 -8.54 -21.75 -14.26
CA SER A 243 -8.62 -23.18 -14.60
C SER A 243 -9.19 -24.03 -13.47
N LYS A 244 -8.99 -23.60 -12.21
CA LYS A 244 -9.62 -24.18 -11.02
C LYS A 244 -10.36 -23.06 -10.29
N ASP A 245 -11.60 -23.32 -9.90
CA ASP A 245 -12.39 -22.37 -9.12
C ASP A 245 -11.83 -22.26 -7.69
N HIS A 246 -11.48 -21.04 -7.28
CA HIS A 246 -10.97 -20.73 -5.94
C HIS A 246 -11.88 -21.25 -4.83
N ALA A 247 -13.21 -21.13 -4.99
CA ALA A 247 -14.19 -21.59 -4.01
C ALA A 247 -14.14 -23.12 -3.80
N ILE A 248 -13.78 -23.86 -4.85
CA ILE A 248 -13.65 -25.31 -4.82
C ILE A 248 -12.32 -25.72 -4.18
N VAL A 249 -11.19 -25.16 -4.63
CA VAL A 249 -9.85 -25.64 -4.21
C VAL A 249 -9.37 -25.05 -2.89
N GLN A 250 -9.77 -23.82 -2.56
CA GLN A 250 -9.33 -23.12 -1.35
C GLN A 250 -10.50 -22.76 -0.42
N GLY A 251 -11.66 -22.44 -0.97
CA GLY A 251 -12.83 -21.98 -0.24
C GLY A 251 -13.18 -20.53 -0.53
N GLU A 252 -14.13 -20.00 0.22
CA GLU A 252 -14.71 -18.68 -0.05
C GLU A 252 -13.83 -17.49 0.37
N ILE A 253 -12.79 -17.63 1.18
CA ILE A 253 -12.01 -16.49 1.67
C ILE A 253 -10.92 -16.11 0.66
N LEU A 254 -11.10 -14.94 0.02
CA LEU A 254 -10.08 -14.34 -0.83
C LEU A 254 -9.07 -13.53 -0.02
N GLU A 255 -7.78 -13.62 -0.37
CA GLU A 255 -6.80 -12.66 0.15
C GLU A 255 -7.03 -11.27 -0.44
N GLY A 256 -7.31 -11.18 -1.73
CA GLY A 256 -7.38 -9.91 -2.42
C GLY A 256 -7.41 -10.00 -3.94
N LEU A 257 -7.12 -8.86 -4.56
CA LEU A 257 -6.98 -8.70 -6.01
C LEU A 257 -5.64 -8.02 -6.31
N ILE A 258 -5.10 -8.26 -7.50
CA ILE A 258 -3.94 -7.55 -8.03
C ILE A 258 -4.40 -6.83 -9.29
N ALA A 259 -4.32 -5.50 -9.30
CA ALA A 259 -4.62 -4.68 -10.47
C ALA A 259 -3.32 -4.13 -11.07
N ARG A 260 -3.17 -4.23 -12.40
CA ARG A 260 -1.95 -3.87 -13.15
C ARG A 260 -2.34 -3.13 -14.43
N MET A 261 -1.57 -2.12 -14.81
CA MET A 261 -1.69 -1.48 -16.11
C MET A 261 -0.95 -2.28 -17.19
N VAL A 262 -1.63 -2.55 -18.30
CA VAL A 262 -1.09 -3.23 -19.48
C VAL A 262 -1.33 -2.40 -20.74
N SER A 263 -0.69 -2.77 -21.85
CA SER A 263 -0.86 -2.11 -23.15
C SER A 263 -2.35 -2.06 -23.55
N GLY A 264 -2.78 -0.97 -24.20
CA GLY A 264 -4.14 -0.83 -24.74
C GLY A 264 -4.53 -1.94 -25.74
N GLU A 265 -3.55 -2.55 -26.41
CA GLU A 265 -3.79 -3.68 -27.34
C GLU A 265 -4.12 -5.00 -26.63
N SER A 266 -3.95 -5.09 -25.31
CA SER A 266 -4.06 -6.35 -24.56
C SER A 266 -5.47 -6.94 -24.61
N SER A 267 -6.51 -6.11 -24.69
CA SER A 267 -7.91 -6.56 -24.82
C SER A 267 -8.14 -7.28 -26.16
N VAL A 268 -7.67 -6.69 -27.27
CA VAL A 268 -7.76 -7.26 -28.62
C VAL A 268 -6.96 -8.55 -28.71
N GLN A 269 -5.73 -8.55 -28.17
CA GLN A 269 -4.88 -9.74 -28.12
C GLN A 269 -5.51 -10.85 -27.27
N MET A 270 -6.20 -10.50 -26.19
CA MET A 270 -6.90 -11.48 -25.36
C MET A 270 -7.98 -12.21 -26.17
N GLU A 271 -8.83 -11.48 -26.90
CA GLU A 271 -9.87 -12.10 -27.73
C GLU A 271 -9.27 -13.05 -28.78
N GLU A 272 -8.17 -12.66 -29.43
CA GLU A 272 -7.48 -13.50 -30.40
C GLU A 272 -6.94 -14.79 -29.76
N VAL A 273 -6.28 -14.69 -28.60
CA VAL A 273 -5.78 -15.85 -27.85
C VAL A 273 -6.93 -16.75 -27.42
N LEU A 274 -8.06 -16.19 -26.97
CA LEU A 274 -9.22 -16.97 -26.56
C LEU A 274 -9.85 -17.74 -27.73
N ARG A 275 -9.81 -17.19 -28.95
CA ARG A 275 -10.26 -17.86 -30.18
C ARG A 275 -9.29 -18.94 -30.66
N ASN A 276 -7.98 -18.67 -30.61
CA ASN A 276 -6.94 -19.55 -31.15
C ASN A 276 -6.57 -20.70 -30.20
N PHE A 277 -6.72 -20.52 -28.89
CA PHE A 277 -6.36 -21.50 -27.87
C PHE A 277 -7.57 -21.81 -27.00
N SER A 278 -8.42 -22.78 -27.38
CA SER A 278 -9.54 -23.22 -26.52
C SER A 278 -9.06 -24.03 -25.31
N GLN A 279 -9.81 -23.98 -24.19
CA GLN A 279 -9.54 -24.87 -23.05
C GLN A 279 -9.74 -26.32 -23.49
N THR A 280 -8.70 -27.15 -23.32
CA THR A 280 -8.76 -28.58 -23.64
C THR A 280 -9.18 -29.35 -22.39
N PRO A 281 -10.00 -30.41 -22.49
CA PRO A 281 -10.33 -31.28 -21.36
C PRO A 281 -9.07 -31.87 -20.69
N LEU A 282 -9.18 -32.17 -19.41
CA LEU A 282 -8.12 -32.86 -18.65
C LEU A 282 -8.21 -34.36 -18.94
N ASP A 283 -7.13 -34.97 -19.45
CA ASP A 283 -7.12 -36.38 -19.83
C ASP A 283 -6.92 -37.32 -18.62
N GLY A 284 -6.44 -36.81 -17.48
CA GLY A 284 -6.06 -37.58 -16.30
C GLY A 284 -7.06 -37.58 -15.15
N VAL A 285 -8.33 -37.16 -15.36
CA VAL A 285 -9.34 -37.02 -14.28
C VAL A 285 -9.67 -38.36 -13.60
N ASP A 286 -9.54 -39.48 -14.33
CA ASP A 286 -9.81 -40.84 -13.84
C ASP A 286 -8.52 -41.62 -13.44
N CYS A 287 -7.35 -40.97 -13.45
CA CYS A 287 -6.08 -41.62 -13.11
C CYS A 287 -5.78 -41.55 -11.61
N ASP A 288 -5.20 -42.62 -11.03
CA ASP A 288 -4.65 -42.58 -9.68
C ASP A 288 -3.41 -41.66 -9.65
N LEU A 289 -3.56 -40.49 -9.04
CA LEU A 289 -2.50 -39.46 -8.95
C LEU A 289 -1.46 -39.76 -7.87
N GLY A 290 -1.64 -40.86 -7.11
CA GLY A 290 -0.81 -41.22 -5.98
C GLY A 290 -1.07 -40.35 -4.74
N PRO A 291 -0.23 -40.49 -3.70
CA PRO A 291 -0.46 -39.83 -2.42
C PRO A 291 -0.41 -38.30 -2.54
N THR A 292 -1.23 -37.61 -1.76
CA THR A 292 -1.24 -36.14 -1.68
C THR A 292 -0.02 -35.62 -0.91
N LEU A 293 0.33 -34.34 -1.10
CA LEU A 293 1.43 -33.73 -0.36
C LEU A 293 1.18 -33.81 1.16
N ARG A 294 -0.09 -33.68 1.59
CA ARG A 294 -0.49 -33.85 2.99
C ARG A 294 -0.25 -35.26 3.50
N GLU A 295 -0.58 -36.30 2.74
CA GLU A 295 -0.36 -37.69 3.14
C GLU A 295 1.12 -38.01 3.29
N ILE A 296 1.96 -37.49 2.39
CA ILE A 296 3.42 -37.64 2.46
C ILE A 296 4.00 -36.92 3.69
N CYS A 297 3.48 -35.74 4.02
CA CYS A 297 3.96 -34.92 5.13
C CYS A 297 3.25 -35.15 6.47
N ALA A 298 2.18 -35.95 6.51
CA ALA A 298 1.40 -36.26 7.71
C ALA A 298 2.15 -36.96 8.87
N PRO A 299 3.24 -37.73 8.66
CA PRO A 299 3.99 -38.30 9.78
C PRO A 299 4.68 -37.18 10.59
N ASP A 300 4.00 -36.69 11.64
CA ASP A 300 4.31 -35.55 12.54
C ASP A 300 5.69 -35.60 13.25
N LYS A 301 6.60 -36.51 12.88
CA LYS A 301 7.91 -36.73 13.51
C LYS A 301 9.10 -36.68 12.55
N LEU A 302 8.91 -36.43 11.26
CA LEU A 302 10.01 -36.41 10.30
C LEU A 302 10.75 -35.05 10.33
N ASP A 303 12.08 -35.13 10.42
CA ASP A 303 12.99 -34.01 10.22
C ASP A 303 12.74 -33.34 8.85
N GLU A 304 12.93 -32.03 8.71
CA GLU A 304 12.60 -31.26 7.48
C GLU A 304 13.29 -31.88 6.25
N MET A 305 14.52 -32.38 6.42
CA MET A 305 15.28 -33.07 5.37
C MET A 305 14.67 -34.43 4.99
N GLN A 306 14.09 -35.16 5.95
CA GLN A 306 13.39 -36.41 5.68
C GLN A 306 12.07 -36.18 4.94
N GLN A 307 11.35 -35.09 5.26
CA GLN A 307 10.15 -34.69 4.52
C GLN A 307 10.49 -34.34 3.07
N ILE A 308 11.54 -33.53 2.86
CA ILE A 308 12.04 -33.21 1.52
C ILE A 308 12.38 -34.49 0.75
N LYS A 309 13.10 -35.43 1.39
CA LYS A 309 13.45 -36.71 0.76
C LYS A 309 12.21 -37.52 0.37
N ALA A 310 11.21 -37.64 1.25
CA ALA A 310 9.98 -38.35 0.97
C ALA A 310 9.17 -37.71 -0.19
N ILE A 311 9.09 -36.38 -0.24
CA ILE A 311 8.44 -35.65 -1.35
C ILE A 311 9.14 -35.93 -2.67
N LEU A 312 10.49 -35.90 -2.68
CA LEU A 312 11.29 -36.13 -3.87
C LEU A 312 11.22 -37.60 -4.34
N GLU A 313 11.11 -38.57 -3.44
CA GLU A 313 10.98 -40.00 -3.77
C GLU A 313 9.62 -40.39 -4.37
N ASN A 314 8.55 -39.67 -4.00
CA ASN A 314 7.20 -39.91 -4.54
C ASN A 314 6.96 -39.26 -5.91
N PHE A 315 7.95 -38.56 -6.46
CA PHE A 315 7.87 -37.92 -7.76
C PHE A 315 8.65 -38.71 -8.84
N GLY A 316 8.17 -38.67 -10.10
CA GLY A 316 8.79 -39.39 -11.23
C GLY A 316 10.09 -38.73 -11.71
N SER A 317 10.96 -39.45 -12.42
CA SER A 317 12.30 -38.96 -12.78
C SER A 317 12.36 -37.79 -13.78
N SER A 318 11.25 -37.35 -14.38
CA SER A 318 11.18 -36.43 -15.53
C SER A 318 11.22 -34.93 -15.18
N MET A 319 10.56 -34.46 -14.11
CA MET A 319 10.73 -33.05 -13.64
C MET A 319 11.88 -32.86 -12.65
N TYR A 320 12.68 -33.91 -12.43
CA TYR A 320 13.66 -34.02 -11.36
C TYR A 320 14.77 -32.95 -11.45
N PRO A 321 14.67 -31.82 -10.70
CA PRO A 321 15.73 -30.83 -10.65
C PRO A 321 16.86 -31.42 -9.81
N ASP A 322 18.10 -31.13 -10.17
CA ASP A 322 19.27 -31.81 -9.64
C ASP A 322 19.26 -32.00 -8.10
N HIS A 323 19.45 -33.26 -7.64
CA HIS A 323 19.46 -33.67 -6.23
C HIS A 323 20.44 -32.83 -5.42
N PHE A 324 21.50 -32.29 -6.04
CA PHE A 324 22.53 -31.49 -5.37
C PHE A 324 22.00 -30.21 -4.71
N ASP A 325 20.89 -29.63 -5.19
CA ASP A 325 20.32 -28.42 -4.57
C ASP A 325 19.68 -28.72 -3.19
N TRP A 326 19.21 -29.95 -2.95
CA TRP A 326 18.62 -30.37 -1.66
C TRP A 326 19.54 -31.26 -0.81
N SER A 327 20.29 -32.17 -1.43
CA SER A 327 21.04 -33.22 -0.72
C SER A 327 22.53 -32.88 -0.52
N GLY A 328 23.06 -31.90 -1.25
CA GLY A 328 24.50 -31.59 -1.25
C GLY A 328 25.36 -32.74 -1.81
N ASN A 329 26.64 -32.47 -2.10
CA ASN A 329 27.56 -33.54 -2.52
C ASN A 329 28.00 -34.33 -1.28
N GLY A 330 27.53 -35.58 -1.14
CA GLY A 330 27.99 -36.61 -0.20
C GLY A 330 28.43 -36.14 1.20
N GLY A 331 27.50 -36.14 2.17
CA GLY A 331 27.83 -36.16 3.61
C GLY A 331 28.10 -34.83 4.32
N LEU A 332 27.91 -33.67 3.67
CA LEU A 332 28.03 -32.35 4.29
C LEU A 332 26.76 -31.52 4.07
N ASP A 333 26.20 -30.97 5.16
CA ASP A 333 24.94 -30.20 5.16
C ASP A 333 24.86 -29.15 4.04
N ALA A 334 23.70 -29.06 3.37
CA ALA A 334 23.42 -28.12 2.28
C ALA A 334 23.63 -26.64 2.67
N GLN A 335 23.53 -26.31 3.96
CA GLN A 335 23.73 -24.94 4.48
C GLN A 335 25.21 -24.60 4.77
N SER A 336 26.14 -25.56 4.71
CA SER A 336 27.56 -25.38 5.08
C SER A 336 28.44 -24.73 4.00
N ARG A 337 27.88 -24.31 2.86
CA ARG A 337 28.63 -23.89 1.66
C ARG A 337 28.40 -22.42 1.25
N LYS A 338 28.29 -21.50 2.22
CA LYS A 338 28.30 -20.07 1.92
C LYS A 338 29.69 -19.67 1.42
N ALA A 339 29.78 -19.26 0.16
CA ALA A 339 30.97 -18.57 -0.32
C ALA A 339 31.07 -17.20 0.39
N GLY A 340 32.27 -16.82 0.85
CA GLY A 340 32.48 -15.59 1.61
C GLY A 340 32.13 -14.32 0.83
N GLU A 341 31.93 -13.21 1.54
CA GLU A 341 31.65 -11.88 0.92
C GLU A 341 32.71 -11.44 -0.09
N SER A 342 33.92 -12.01 -0.02
CA SER A 342 35.02 -11.80 -0.97
C SER A 342 34.63 -12.11 -2.41
N VAL A 343 33.76 -13.10 -2.65
CA VAL A 343 33.36 -13.50 -4.01
C VAL A 343 32.52 -12.42 -4.71
N VAL A 344 31.72 -11.68 -3.95
CA VAL A 344 30.99 -10.53 -4.51
C VAL A 344 31.95 -9.40 -4.84
N ALA A 345 33.02 -9.22 -4.08
CA ALA A 345 34.05 -8.22 -4.43
C ALA A 345 34.81 -8.62 -5.71
N GLU A 346 35.19 -9.91 -5.83
CA GLU A 346 35.81 -10.45 -7.05
C GLU A 346 34.90 -10.26 -8.27
N PHE A 347 33.59 -10.53 -8.15
CA PHE A 347 32.62 -10.26 -9.21
C PHE A 347 32.62 -8.82 -9.70
N LEU A 348 32.67 -7.86 -8.77
CA LEU A 348 32.57 -6.44 -9.10
C LEU A 348 33.89 -5.88 -9.64
N GLN A 349 35.01 -6.57 -9.40
CA GLN A 349 36.33 -6.23 -9.92
C GLN A 349 36.63 -6.87 -11.29
N ALA A 350 35.99 -8.00 -11.60
CA ALA A 350 36.17 -8.70 -12.86
C ALA A 350 35.56 -7.95 -14.06
N HIS A 351 36.16 -8.11 -15.24
CA HIS A 351 35.67 -7.49 -16.48
C HIS A 351 34.40 -8.19 -16.98
N PRO A 352 33.30 -7.46 -17.21
CA PRO A 352 32.06 -8.05 -17.71
C PRO A 352 32.24 -8.52 -19.16
N THR A 353 31.74 -9.72 -19.48
CA THR A 353 31.80 -10.28 -20.83
C THR A 353 30.62 -9.88 -21.71
N ASP A 354 29.52 -9.41 -21.10
CA ASP A 354 28.30 -9.00 -21.78
C ASP A 354 27.60 -7.81 -21.09
N TYR A 355 26.62 -7.22 -21.78
CA TYR A 355 25.85 -6.08 -21.30
C TYR A 355 25.06 -6.40 -20.02
N ALA A 356 24.46 -7.59 -19.93
CA ALA A 356 23.71 -8.00 -18.74
C ALA A 356 24.62 -8.05 -17.50
N THR A 357 25.83 -8.56 -17.64
CA THR A 357 26.82 -8.63 -16.56
C THR A 357 27.26 -7.23 -16.15
N LYS A 358 27.52 -6.33 -17.13
CA LYS A 358 27.80 -4.90 -16.86
C LYS A 358 26.66 -4.27 -16.02
N LYS A 359 25.40 -4.46 -16.42
CA LYS A 359 24.22 -3.92 -15.73
C LYS A 359 23.96 -4.52 -14.36
N LEU A 360 24.21 -5.82 -14.19
CA LEU A 360 24.13 -6.48 -12.88
C LEU A 360 25.22 -5.96 -11.94
N GLN A 361 26.45 -5.78 -12.43
CA GLN A 361 27.52 -5.17 -11.65
C GLN A 361 27.17 -3.72 -11.26
N GLU A 362 26.64 -2.88 -12.16
CA GLU A 362 26.16 -1.52 -11.85
C GLU A 362 25.12 -1.52 -10.73
N THR A 363 24.11 -2.38 -10.85
CA THR A 363 23.04 -2.54 -9.86
C THR A 363 23.58 -2.94 -8.49
N ILE A 364 24.50 -3.90 -8.44
CA ILE A 364 25.12 -4.37 -7.18
C ILE A 364 26.08 -3.33 -6.61
N ARG A 365 26.86 -2.62 -7.44
CA ARG A 365 27.73 -1.51 -7.01
C ARG A 365 26.91 -0.42 -6.34
N LEU A 366 25.78 -0.02 -6.93
CA LEU A 366 24.88 0.97 -6.35
C LEU A 366 24.36 0.54 -4.97
N MET A 367 23.89 -0.71 -4.85
CA MET A 367 23.42 -1.24 -3.56
C MET A 367 24.51 -1.29 -2.48
N LYS A 368 25.78 -1.55 -2.86
CA LYS A 368 26.91 -1.57 -1.93
C LYS A 368 27.47 -0.19 -1.59
N GLN A 369 27.44 0.76 -2.51
CA GLN A 369 27.92 2.13 -2.30
C GLN A 369 26.96 2.95 -1.43
N MET A 370 25.67 2.66 -1.52
CA MET A 370 24.66 3.22 -0.63
C MET A 370 24.91 2.71 0.81
N LYS A 371 24.84 3.60 1.81
CA LYS A 371 25.09 3.24 3.23
C LYS A 371 24.26 1.98 3.60
N PRO A 372 24.80 0.98 4.32
CA PRO A 372 24.07 -0.24 4.70
C PRO A 372 22.75 0.01 5.46
N SER A 373 22.61 1.17 6.11
CA SER A 373 21.37 1.64 6.75
C SER A 373 20.29 2.11 5.76
N CYS A 374 20.69 2.49 4.55
CA CYS A 374 19.81 2.94 3.47
C CYS A 374 19.30 1.78 2.61
N PHE A 375 20.13 0.74 2.41
CA PHE A 375 19.80 -0.44 1.59
C PHE A 375 20.22 -1.75 2.29
N PRO A 376 19.47 -2.26 3.29
CA PRO A 376 19.73 -3.57 3.86
C PRO A 376 19.48 -4.70 2.84
N VAL A 377 20.52 -5.06 2.09
CA VAL A 377 20.53 -6.13 1.09
C VAL A 377 21.63 -7.14 1.46
N ALA A 378 21.29 -8.42 1.42
CA ALA A 378 22.22 -9.52 1.64
C ALA A 378 22.47 -10.28 0.33
N PHE A 379 23.74 -10.50 -0.01
CA PHE A 379 24.14 -11.31 -1.15
C PHE A 379 24.54 -12.70 -0.68
N LYS A 380 23.68 -13.71 -0.89
CA LYS A 380 24.01 -15.09 -0.51
C LYS A 380 24.65 -15.79 -1.71
N CYS A 381 25.93 -16.15 -1.61
CA CYS A 381 26.66 -16.84 -2.66
C CYS A 381 26.87 -18.32 -2.28
N TYR A 382 26.61 -19.22 -3.21
CA TYR A 382 26.72 -20.67 -3.05
C TYR A 382 27.59 -21.23 -4.17
N GLY A 383 28.58 -22.08 -3.87
CA GLY A 383 29.37 -22.74 -4.91
C GLY A 383 28.48 -23.56 -5.86
N ASN A 384 28.67 -23.39 -7.17
CA ASN A 384 27.90 -24.10 -8.19
C ASN A 384 28.68 -25.33 -8.67
N TYR A 385 28.49 -26.45 -7.98
CA TYR A 385 29.25 -27.69 -8.20
C TYR A 385 28.89 -28.43 -9.49
N GLN A 386 27.81 -28.05 -10.19
CA GLN A 386 27.38 -28.67 -11.46
C GLN A 386 28.33 -28.40 -12.63
N LYS A 387 29.09 -27.30 -12.57
CA LYS A 387 30.02 -26.86 -13.63
C LYS A 387 31.49 -26.95 -13.23
N ILE A 388 31.78 -27.52 -12.06
CA ILE A 388 33.16 -27.75 -11.63
C ILE A 388 33.64 -29.00 -12.35
N ASP A 389 34.17 -28.81 -13.55
CA ASP A 389 35.05 -29.80 -14.14
C ASP A 389 36.30 -29.84 -13.24
N SER A 390 36.68 -31.03 -12.76
CA SER A 390 37.74 -31.25 -11.76
C SER A 390 39.14 -30.78 -12.21
N LEU A 391 39.25 -30.25 -13.43
CA LEU A 391 40.45 -29.76 -14.10
C LEU A 391 40.44 -28.24 -14.37
N SER A 392 39.37 -27.49 -14.06
CA SER A 392 39.27 -26.06 -14.37
C SER A 392 39.54 -25.15 -13.15
N THR A 393 40.25 -24.04 -13.36
CA THR A 393 40.49 -22.98 -12.35
C THR A 393 39.33 -21.98 -12.24
N ASP A 394 38.23 -22.23 -12.95
CA ASP A 394 37.08 -21.33 -13.05
C ASP A 394 36.22 -21.43 -11.78
N LYS A 395 35.73 -20.29 -11.29
CA LYS A 395 34.86 -20.23 -10.11
C LYS A 395 33.41 -20.05 -10.56
N TYR A 396 32.57 -21.04 -10.28
CA TYR A 396 31.13 -20.97 -10.53
C TYR A 396 30.36 -20.84 -9.20
N TYR A 397 29.43 -19.89 -9.12
CA TYR A 397 28.55 -19.75 -7.96
C TYR A 397 27.16 -19.24 -8.32
N LYS A 398 26.18 -19.64 -7.51
CA LYS A 398 24.81 -19.13 -7.52
C LYS A 398 24.74 -17.97 -6.52
N MET A 399 24.31 -16.79 -6.97
CA MET A 399 24.09 -15.61 -6.15
C MET A 399 22.59 -15.37 -5.97
N VAL A 400 22.16 -15.18 -4.73
CA VAL A 400 20.80 -14.75 -4.37
C VAL A 400 20.87 -13.33 -3.81
N ILE A 401 20.16 -12.41 -4.45
CA ILE A 401 20.02 -11.03 -3.96
C ILE A 401 18.82 -10.98 -3.02
N HIS A 402 19.08 -10.96 -1.72
CA HIS A 402 18.06 -10.95 -0.69
C HIS A 402 17.87 -9.54 -0.11
N VAL A 403 16.79 -8.88 -0.51
CA VAL A 403 16.40 -7.57 0.03
C VAL A 403 15.70 -7.78 1.37
N LEU A 404 16.27 -7.27 2.46
CA LEU A 404 15.81 -7.56 3.83
C LEU A 404 14.64 -6.69 4.29
N ASP A 405 14.55 -5.46 3.75
CA ASP A 405 13.46 -4.54 4.05
C ASP A 405 12.75 -4.11 2.77
N ASP A 406 11.43 -4.20 2.81
CA ASP A 406 10.54 -3.80 1.75
C ASP A 406 10.63 -2.29 1.42
N SER A 407 11.09 -1.45 2.35
CA SER A 407 11.35 -0.02 2.11
C SER A 407 12.45 0.24 1.08
N VAL A 408 13.37 -0.72 0.91
CA VAL A 408 14.50 -0.64 -0.03
C VAL A 408 14.03 -0.55 -1.47
N PHE A 409 12.98 -1.27 -1.85
CA PHE A 409 12.43 -1.21 -3.20
C PHE A 409 11.83 0.17 -3.51
N LYS A 410 11.24 0.88 -2.53
CA LYS A 410 10.75 2.26 -2.71
C LYS A 410 11.93 3.20 -2.96
N ARG A 411 13.00 3.08 -2.15
CA ARG A 411 14.22 3.89 -2.30
C ARG A 411 14.94 3.62 -3.62
N TYR A 412 15.05 2.34 -4.01
CA TYR A 412 15.67 1.95 -5.27
C TYR A 412 14.93 2.56 -6.49
N ARG A 413 13.58 2.53 -6.47
CA ARG A 413 12.77 3.18 -7.52
C ARG A 413 13.03 4.69 -7.63
N GLN A 414 13.27 5.38 -6.51
CA GLN A 414 13.65 6.81 -6.54
C GLN A 414 15.01 7.04 -7.21
N GLU A 415 15.94 6.11 -7.05
CA GLU A 415 17.25 6.19 -7.70
C GLU A 415 17.18 5.84 -9.19
N MET A 416 16.28 4.93 -9.59
CA MET A 416 15.96 4.70 -11.00
C MET A 416 15.38 5.94 -11.67
N LYS A 417 14.58 6.76 -10.96
CA LYS A 417 14.08 8.04 -11.48
C LYS A 417 15.21 9.02 -11.81
N LYS A 418 16.28 9.00 -11.00
CA LYS A 418 17.47 9.83 -11.22
C LYS A 418 18.36 9.25 -12.32
N ASN A 419 18.40 7.93 -12.47
CA ASN A 419 19.27 7.21 -13.40
C ASN A 419 18.46 6.24 -14.26
N GLN A 420 17.95 6.71 -15.41
CA GLN A 420 17.04 5.96 -16.29
C GLN A 420 17.64 4.66 -16.88
N GLY A 421 18.97 4.48 -16.83
CA GLY A 421 19.65 3.28 -17.32
C GLY A 421 19.76 2.11 -16.32
N LEU A 422 19.17 2.22 -15.12
CA LEU A 422 19.19 1.16 -14.09
C LEU A 422 18.09 0.11 -14.29
N TRP A 423 18.38 -1.14 -13.94
CA TRP A 423 17.38 -2.22 -14.01
C TRP A 423 16.52 -2.28 -12.75
N PRO A 424 15.22 -2.63 -12.83
CA PRO A 424 14.38 -2.81 -11.66
C PRO A 424 14.93 -3.85 -10.66
N LEU A 425 14.65 -3.63 -9.38
CA LEU A 425 14.91 -4.63 -8.35
C LEU A 425 13.77 -5.66 -8.30
N TYR A 426 14.06 -6.87 -8.75
CA TYR A 426 13.12 -7.99 -8.81
C TYR A 426 12.95 -8.68 -7.46
N ARG A 427 11.77 -9.27 -7.22
CA ARG A 427 11.59 -10.24 -6.12
C ARG A 427 12.07 -11.61 -6.56
N GLY A 428 12.70 -12.36 -5.65
CA GLY A 428 13.26 -13.67 -5.99
C GLY A 428 14.28 -13.59 -7.11
N PHE A 429 15.37 -12.86 -6.85
CA PHE A 429 16.38 -12.57 -7.86
C PHE A 429 17.59 -13.50 -7.73
N PHE A 430 17.72 -14.43 -8.68
CA PHE A 430 18.72 -15.49 -8.70
C PHE A 430 19.63 -15.37 -9.93
N ILE A 431 20.93 -15.42 -9.71
CA ILE A 431 21.94 -15.19 -10.74
C ILE A 431 23.01 -16.29 -10.66
N ASP A 432 23.30 -16.94 -11.77
CA ASP A 432 24.50 -17.75 -11.93
C ASP A 432 25.66 -16.84 -12.32
N VAL A 433 26.77 -16.95 -11.63
CA VAL A 433 27.99 -16.21 -11.95
C VAL A 433 29.13 -17.17 -12.23
N ASN A 434 29.82 -16.90 -13.32
CA ASN A 434 31.04 -17.59 -13.74
C ASN A 434 32.19 -16.58 -13.75
N LEU A 435 33.24 -16.86 -12.97
CA LEU A 435 34.50 -16.12 -12.99
C LEU A 435 35.58 -17.01 -13.58
N PHE A 436 36.26 -16.53 -14.62
CA PHE A 436 37.32 -17.27 -15.28
C PHE A 436 38.48 -16.35 -15.68
N LYS A 437 39.67 -16.92 -15.82
CA LYS A 437 40.85 -16.23 -16.38
C LYS A 437 40.96 -16.49 -17.87
N ALA A 438 41.47 -15.52 -18.62
CA ALA A 438 41.73 -15.70 -20.05
C ALA A 438 42.88 -16.70 -20.28
N ASN A 439 42.55 -17.94 -20.65
CA ASN A 439 43.52 -18.89 -21.20
C ASN A 439 43.53 -18.78 -22.74
N ASN A 440 44.70 -18.98 -23.37
CA ASN A 440 44.93 -18.86 -24.82
C ASN A 440 43.91 -19.58 -25.75
N LYS A 441 43.13 -20.56 -25.24
CA LYS A 441 42.03 -21.21 -25.98
C LYS A 441 40.67 -20.50 -25.86
N LYS A 442 40.28 -19.99 -24.67
CA LYS A 442 39.05 -19.21 -24.46
C LYS A 442 39.16 -17.77 -24.96
N ALA A 443 40.38 -17.23 -25.03
CA ALA A 443 40.65 -15.92 -25.63
C ALA A 443 40.37 -15.87 -27.14
N ALA A 444 40.34 -17.02 -27.83
CA ALA A 444 39.95 -17.13 -29.23
C ALA A 444 38.42 -17.22 -29.44
N GLU A 445 37.67 -17.59 -28.39
CA GLU A 445 36.20 -17.69 -28.37
C GLU A 445 35.51 -16.49 -27.71
N LEU A 446 36.23 -15.66 -26.93
CA LEU A 446 35.77 -14.33 -26.57
C LEU A 446 35.48 -13.59 -27.88
N PRO A 447 34.22 -13.23 -28.18
CA PRO A 447 33.89 -12.68 -29.48
C PRO A 447 34.77 -11.45 -29.68
N LYS A 448 35.55 -11.38 -30.75
CA LYS A 448 36.12 -10.11 -31.24
C LYS A 448 35.02 -9.06 -31.50
N GLU A 449 33.76 -9.51 -31.50
CA GLU A 449 32.55 -8.72 -31.50
C GLU A 449 32.18 -8.11 -30.14
N SER A 450 32.65 -8.54 -28.96
CA SER A 450 32.15 -8.03 -27.66
C SER A 450 32.48 -6.56 -27.43
N ASN A 451 33.68 -6.11 -27.79
CA ASN A 451 34.06 -4.69 -27.75
C ASN A 451 33.41 -3.86 -28.87
N ILE A 452 33.04 -4.49 -29.99
CA ILE A 452 32.32 -3.84 -31.09
C ILE A 452 30.82 -3.75 -30.74
N LEU A 453 30.23 -4.78 -30.14
CA LEU A 453 28.85 -4.85 -29.64
C LEU A 453 28.63 -3.91 -28.46
N LEU A 454 29.54 -3.83 -27.49
CA LEU A 454 29.39 -2.90 -26.35
C LEU A 454 29.37 -1.43 -26.82
N ASN A 455 30.18 -1.07 -27.82
CA ASN A 455 30.19 0.28 -28.39
C ASN A 455 29.07 0.52 -29.42
N SER A 456 28.60 -0.52 -30.13
CA SER A 456 27.49 -0.41 -31.10
C SER A 456 26.11 -0.45 -30.42
N ILE A 457 25.99 -1.11 -29.27
CA ILE A 457 24.77 -1.20 -28.46
C ILE A 457 24.51 0.11 -27.69
N GLU A 458 25.57 0.80 -27.23
CA GLU A 458 25.45 2.14 -26.62
C GLU A 458 24.81 3.17 -27.58
N GLY A 459 24.80 2.93 -28.90
CA GLY A 459 24.08 3.76 -29.88
C GLY A 459 22.81 3.15 -30.50
N SER A 460 22.63 1.82 -30.45
CA SER A 460 21.60 1.11 -31.24
C SER A 460 20.36 0.69 -30.44
N LEU A 461 20.44 0.50 -29.12
CA LEU A 461 19.27 0.09 -28.31
C LEU A 461 18.46 1.28 -27.78
N ASP A 462 19.06 2.47 -27.75
CA ASP A 462 18.35 3.73 -27.51
C ASP A 462 17.65 4.28 -28.77
N SER A 463 17.99 3.75 -29.96
CA SER A 463 17.43 4.21 -31.24
C SER A 463 16.46 3.23 -31.92
N SER A 464 16.38 1.96 -31.49
CA SER A 464 15.37 1.01 -31.98
C SER A 464 14.02 1.06 -31.23
N SER A 465 13.85 1.97 -30.28
CA SER A 465 12.56 2.36 -29.71
C SER A 465 11.99 3.62 -30.36
N SER A 466 12.26 3.81 -31.67
CA SER A 466 11.57 4.84 -32.46
C SER A 466 10.07 4.58 -32.45
N VAL A 467 9.39 5.26 -31.52
CA VAL A 467 7.98 5.67 -31.55
C VAL A 467 7.04 4.62 -32.16
N LYS A 468 6.81 3.53 -31.42
CA LYS A 468 5.42 3.09 -31.25
C LYS A 468 4.97 3.66 -29.92
N GLU A 469 3.75 4.18 -29.84
CA GLU A 469 3.11 4.73 -28.64
C GLU A 469 3.12 3.72 -27.48
N GLY A 470 4.26 3.55 -26.83
CA GLY A 470 4.49 2.64 -25.72
C GLY A 470 4.54 3.44 -24.43
N LEU A 471 3.78 2.99 -23.43
CA LEU A 471 3.79 3.53 -22.06
C LEU A 471 5.22 3.67 -21.52
N ALA A 472 5.49 4.72 -20.75
CA ALA A 472 6.77 4.88 -20.05
C ALA A 472 7.07 3.66 -19.15
N ASP A 473 8.35 3.34 -18.91
CA ASP A 473 8.78 2.18 -18.11
C ASP A 473 8.23 2.22 -16.66
N GLU A 474 7.79 3.38 -16.15
CA GLU A 474 7.05 3.50 -14.89
C GLU A 474 5.57 3.13 -15.00
N ASP A 475 4.92 3.56 -16.09
CA ASP A 475 3.48 3.38 -16.34
C ASP A 475 3.14 1.93 -16.71
N SER A 476 4.06 1.24 -17.40
CA SER A 476 3.97 -0.19 -17.70
C SER A 476 4.15 -1.11 -16.48
N ASN A 477 4.70 -0.59 -15.37
CA ASN A 477 4.93 -1.33 -14.12
C ASN A 477 3.97 -0.92 -13.00
N LEU A 478 2.96 -0.08 -13.28
CA LEU A 478 1.99 0.36 -12.29
C LEU A 478 1.09 -0.81 -11.88
N MET A 479 1.22 -1.26 -10.64
CA MET A 479 0.49 -2.40 -10.09
C MET A 479 0.16 -2.17 -8.61
N ILE A 480 -1.06 -2.54 -8.19
CA ILE A 480 -1.55 -2.39 -6.81
C ILE A 480 -2.09 -3.71 -6.27
N LYS A 481 -1.94 -3.92 -4.96
CA LYS A 481 -2.57 -5.03 -4.23
C LYS A 481 -3.73 -4.52 -3.40
N LEU A 482 -4.91 -5.03 -3.73
CA LEU A 482 -6.16 -4.82 -3.01
C LEU A 482 -6.35 -6.01 -2.07
N LYS A 483 -6.71 -5.79 -0.80
CA LYS A 483 -6.83 -6.87 0.20
C LYS A 483 -8.15 -6.80 0.94
N PHE A 484 -8.81 -7.93 1.05
CA PHE A 484 -10.12 -8.02 1.70
C PHE A 484 -10.02 -8.13 3.23
N LEU A 485 -11.04 -7.61 3.92
CA LEU A 485 -11.10 -7.57 5.38
C LEU A 485 -11.06 -8.96 6.05
N PRO A 486 -11.78 -10.00 5.59
CA PRO A 486 -11.75 -11.32 6.24
C PRO A 486 -10.35 -11.95 6.25
N TYR A 487 -9.57 -11.76 5.18
CA TYR A 487 -8.17 -12.17 5.15
C TYR A 487 -7.31 -11.32 6.10
N LYS A 488 -7.50 -9.99 6.08
CA LYS A 488 -6.76 -9.07 6.95
C LYS A 488 -6.94 -9.42 8.43
N ILE A 489 -8.17 -9.74 8.85
CA ILE A 489 -8.48 -10.18 10.22
C ILE A 489 -7.70 -11.44 10.57
N ARG A 490 -7.83 -12.50 9.76
CA ARG A 490 -7.18 -13.80 10.04
C ARG A 490 -5.66 -13.69 10.08
N THR A 491 -5.08 -12.92 9.16
CA THR A 491 -3.62 -12.82 9.02
C THR A 491 -3.00 -11.80 9.98
N PHE A 492 -3.55 -10.59 10.07
CA PHE A 492 -2.92 -9.49 10.83
C PHE A 492 -3.44 -9.35 12.26
N LEU A 493 -4.71 -9.71 12.53
CA LEU A 493 -5.30 -9.56 13.87
C LEU A 493 -5.30 -10.87 14.66
N ILE A 494 -5.54 -12.00 14.00
CA ILE A 494 -5.54 -13.32 14.64
C ILE A 494 -4.10 -13.86 14.70
N ARG A 495 -3.49 -14.20 13.55
CA ARG A 495 -2.15 -14.82 13.52
C ARG A 495 -1.07 -13.90 14.10
N ASN A 496 -0.83 -12.74 13.50
CA ASN A 496 0.22 -11.83 13.99
C ASN A 496 -0.10 -11.26 15.40
N GLY A 497 -1.38 -11.24 15.77
CA GLY A 497 -1.85 -10.83 17.08
C GLY A 497 -1.54 -11.80 18.21
N LEU A 498 -1.28 -13.09 17.91
CA LEU A 498 -0.86 -14.10 18.90
C LEU A 498 0.35 -13.61 19.70
N SER A 499 1.34 -13.03 19.01
CA SER A 499 2.52 -12.46 19.67
C SER A 499 2.16 -11.40 20.72
N THR A 500 1.20 -10.50 20.45
CA THR A 500 0.73 -9.48 21.39
C THR A 500 -0.11 -10.09 22.51
N ILE A 501 -0.96 -11.08 22.21
CA ILE A 501 -1.80 -11.75 23.22
C ILE A 501 -0.95 -12.46 24.27
N PHE A 502 0.15 -13.10 23.87
CA PHE A 502 1.01 -13.88 24.77
C PHE A 502 2.19 -13.11 25.36
N LYS A 503 2.70 -12.04 24.69
CA LYS A 503 3.84 -11.25 25.19
C LYS A 503 3.43 -9.99 25.93
N ASP A 504 2.29 -9.38 25.58
CA ASP A 504 1.81 -8.12 26.13
C ASP A 504 0.42 -8.31 26.80
N ASN A 505 -0.19 -7.22 27.25
CA ASN A 505 -1.48 -7.25 27.93
C ASN A 505 -2.65 -7.31 26.94
N GLN A 506 -3.81 -7.82 27.38
CA GLN A 506 -5.02 -7.87 26.54
C GLN A 506 -5.47 -6.48 26.06
N SER A 507 -5.23 -5.43 26.87
CA SER A 507 -5.48 -4.04 26.48
C SER A 507 -4.62 -3.57 25.31
N ASP A 508 -3.38 -4.07 25.20
CA ASP A 508 -2.46 -3.71 24.12
C ASP A 508 -2.88 -4.38 22.82
N TYR A 509 -3.39 -5.61 22.89
CA TYR A 509 -4.03 -6.27 21.75
C TYR A 509 -5.24 -5.47 21.26
N SER A 510 -6.12 -5.02 22.17
CA SER A 510 -7.28 -4.20 21.83
C SER A 510 -6.94 -2.88 21.18
N ASN A 511 -5.98 -2.15 21.74
CA ASN A 511 -5.53 -0.89 21.14
C ASN A 511 -4.88 -1.11 19.77
N ASN A 512 -4.16 -2.22 19.59
CA ASN A 512 -3.51 -2.55 18.33
C ASN A 512 -4.52 -2.87 17.22
N TYR A 513 -5.49 -3.77 17.47
CA TYR A 513 -6.44 -4.15 16.44
C TYR A 513 -7.39 -3.01 16.07
N VAL A 514 -7.77 -2.12 17.01
CA VAL A 514 -8.60 -0.94 16.71
C VAL A 514 -7.85 0.00 15.78
N ARG A 515 -6.59 0.32 16.14
CA ARG A 515 -5.73 1.18 15.31
C ARG A 515 -5.53 0.60 13.90
N GLN A 516 -5.38 -0.72 13.77
CA GLN A 516 -5.26 -1.37 12.46
C GLN A 516 -6.56 -1.26 11.65
N MET A 517 -7.73 -1.54 12.23
CA MET A 517 -9.01 -1.43 11.53
C MET A 517 -9.34 0.01 11.11
N GLU A 518 -9.05 1.00 11.97
CA GLU A 518 -9.15 2.42 11.62
C GLU A 518 -8.24 2.78 10.44
N SER A 519 -7.00 2.26 10.44
CA SER A 519 -6.07 2.48 9.32
C SER A 519 -6.51 1.81 8.01
N TRP A 520 -7.36 0.79 8.08
CA TRP A 520 -7.92 0.09 6.92
C TRP A 520 -9.22 0.71 6.40
N GLY A 521 -9.76 1.73 7.08
CA GLY A 521 -11.04 2.35 6.69
C GLY A 521 -12.27 1.50 7.03
N THR A 522 -12.16 0.53 7.96
CA THR A 522 -13.29 -0.33 8.34
C THR A 522 -14.45 0.48 8.92
N SER A 523 -15.67 0.15 8.49
CA SER A 523 -16.90 0.83 8.92
C SER A 523 -17.12 0.73 10.43
N GLU A 524 -17.74 1.76 11.03
CA GLU A 524 -17.93 1.83 12.48
C GLU A 524 -18.81 0.68 13.01
N SER A 525 -19.83 0.28 12.24
CA SER A 525 -20.67 -0.88 12.55
C SER A 525 -19.81 -2.15 12.59
N LYS A 526 -19.02 -2.40 11.53
CA LYS A 526 -18.18 -3.58 11.43
C LYS A 526 -17.08 -3.63 12.49
N LEU A 527 -16.51 -2.47 12.83
CA LEU A 527 -15.50 -2.34 13.88
C LEU A 527 -16.06 -2.81 15.24
N LYS A 528 -17.29 -2.42 15.60
CA LYS A 528 -17.95 -2.86 16.84
C LYS A 528 -18.14 -4.37 16.86
N GLU A 529 -18.63 -4.96 15.77
CA GLU A 529 -18.80 -6.41 15.62
C GLU A 529 -17.47 -7.17 15.78
N LEU A 530 -16.42 -6.71 15.11
CA LEU A 530 -15.10 -7.35 15.12
C LEU A 530 -14.40 -7.21 16.48
N CYS A 531 -14.61 -6.11 17.21
CA CYS A 531 -14.10 -5.97 18.57
C CYS A 531 -14.63 -7.09 19.49
N ILE A 532 -15.90 -7.45 19.37
CA ILE A 532 -16.50 -8.54 20.16
C ILE A 532 -15.83 -9.87 19.79
N LEU A 533 -15.68 -10.16 18.50
CA LEU A 533 -15.05 -11.38 18.00
C LEU A 533 -13.60 -11.53 18.48
N LEU A 534 -12.79 -10.48 18.32
CA LEU A 534 -11.36 -10.50 18.67
C LEU A 534 -11.13 -10.57 20.18
N ASN A 535 -12.00 -9.96 20.98
CA ASN A 535 -11.97 -10.11 22.43
C ASN A 535 -12.27 -11.55 22.86
N LYS A 536 -13.28 -12.20 22.26
CA LYS A 536 -13.56 -13.62 22.54
C LYS A 536 -12.42 -14.53 22.08
N TRP A 537 -11.81 -14.23 20.94
CA TRP A 537 -10.63 -14.94 20.45
C TRP A 537 -9.47 -14.87 21.45
N ALA A 538 -9.15 -13.67 21.94
CA ALA A 538 -8.06 -13.48 22.91
C ALA A 538 -8.31 -14.27 24.22
N THR A 539 -9.54 -14.29 24.71
CA THR A 539 -9.91 -15.09 25.90
C THR A 539 -9.84 -16.60 25.62
N TYR A 540 -10.34 -17.06 24.47
CA TYR A 540 -10.31 -18.47 24.07
C TYR A 540 -8.88 -19.02 23.99
N ILE A 541 -8.01 -18.33 23.25
CA ILE A 541 -6.65 -18.82 23.02
C ILE A 541 -5.79 -18.75 24.28
N ARG A 542 -5.97 -17.72 25.11
CA ARG A 542 -5.27 -17.61 26.39
C ARG A 542 -5.71 -18.70 27.37
N GLY A 543 -7.02 -18.95 27.50
CA GLY A 543 -7.54 -20.00 28.37
C GLY A 543 -7.09 -21.41 27.98
N LYS A 544 -6.84 -21.67 26.69
CA LYS A 544 -6.34 -22.97 26.20
C LYS A 544 -4.87 -23.23 26.60
N TYR A 545 -4.03 -22.19 26.62
CA TYR A 545 -2.58 -22.33 26.83
C TYR A 545 -2.08 -21.85 28.21
N ASP A 546 -2.93 -21.23 29.04
CA ASP A 546 -2.58 -20.81 30.42
C ASP A 546 -2.31 -22.00 31.38
N ASN A 547 -2.74 -23.22 31.04
CA ASN A 547 -2.53 -24.43 31.85
C ASN A 547 -1.19 -25.16 31.58
N GLU A 548 -0.43 -24.76 30.56
CA GLU A 548 0.89 -25.35 30.30
C GLU A 548 2.00 -24.53 30.99
N SER A 549 2.58 -25.07 32.05
CA SER A 549 3.67 -24.44 32.82
C SER A 549 4.98 -24.36 32.02
N LEU A 550 5.08 -23.49 31.02
CA LEU A 550 6.28 -23.40 30.17
C LEU A 550 6.63 -21.96 29.75
N LEU A 551 6.90 -21.08 30.71
CA LEU A 551 7.38 -19.71 30.45
C LEU A 551 8.68 -19.64 29.63
N SER A 552 9.49 -20.70 29.57
CA SER A 552 10.67 -20.79 28.69
C SER A 552 10.39 -21.38 27.31
N SER A 553 9.23 -22.02 27.08
CA SER A 553 8.83 -22.56 25.76
C SER A 553 7.96 -21.61 24.93
N ILE A 554 7.34 -20.60 25.57
CA ILE A 554 6.34 -19.71 24.93
C ILE A 554 6.83 -19.16 23.59
N TYR A 555 8.09 -18.76 23.45
CA TYR A 555 8.58 -18.21 22.18
C TYR A 555 8.57 -19.24 21.03
N ARG A 556 8.97 -20.49 21.31
CA ARG A 556 8.93 -21.58 20.32
C ARG A 556 7.49 -22.02 20.07
N THR A 557 6.66 -22.02 21.11
CA THR A 557 5.23 -22.35 21.02
C THR A 557 4.47 -21.31 20.21
N VAL A 558 4.73 -20.02 20.40
CA VAL A 558 4.09 -18.93 19.64
C VAL A 558 4.52 -18.96 18.17
N GLU A 559 5.80 -19.18 17.85
CA GLU A 559 6.23 -19.28 16.45
C GLU A 559 5.59 -20.50 15.74
N ASN A 560 5.53 -21.65 16.42
CA ASN A 560 4.84 -22.83 15.89
C ASN A 560 3.33 -22.63 15.77
N LEU A 561 2.71 -21.94 16.74
CA LEU A 561 1.30 -21.60 16.74
C LEU A 561 0.96 -20.61 15.63
N GLU A 562 1.83 -19.64 15.34
CA GLU A 562 1.69 -18.73 14.21
C GLU A 562 1.76 -19.47 12.86
N ARG A 563 2.59 -20.51 12.73
CA ARG A 563 2.67 -21.34 11.51
C ARG A 563 1.43 -22.22 11.27
N LYS A 564 0.82 -22.74 12.33
CA LYS A 564 -0.35 -23.65 12.29
C LYS A 564 -1.62 -23.02 12.88
N TYR A 565 -1.74 -21.69 12.82
CA TYR A 565 -2.75 -20.95 13.58
C TYR A 565 -4.18 -21.30 13.18
N LEU A 566 -4.42 -21.73 11.93
CA LEU A 566 -5.76 -22.09 11.47
C LEU A 566 -6.28 -23.37 12.15
N SER A 567 -5.39 -24.23 12.65
CA SER A 567 -5.79 -25.38 13.49
C SER A 567 -6.55 -24.96 14.75
N GLU A 568 -6.31 -23.73 15.23
CA GLU A 568 -7.00 -23.15 16.38
C GLU A 568 -8.07 -22.12 15.96
N ALA A 569 -7.77 -21.32 14.95
CA ALA A 569 -8.64 -20.24 14.51
C ALA A 569 -9.88 -20.75 13.75
N GLU A 570 -9.77 -21.75 12.87
CA GLU A 570 -10.92 -22.24 12.09
C GLU A 570 -11.99 -22.88 12.99
N PRO A 571 -11.67 -23.79 13.93
CA PRO A 571 -12.67 -24.33 14.86
C PRO A 571 -13.33 -23.25 15.72
N PHE A 572 -12.55 -22.27 16.20
CA PHE A 572 -13.08 -21.14 16.96
C PHE A 572 -14.06 -20.31 16.12
N LEU A 573 -13.67 -19.96 14.90
CA LEU A 573 -14.49 -19.14 14.01
C LEU A 573 -15.77 -19.88 13.59
N GLU A 574 -15.70 -21.20 13.37
CA GLU A 574 -16.85 -22.04 13.07
C GLU A 574 -17.82 -22.12 14.25
N GLN A 575 -17.31 -22.32 15.48
CA GLN A 575 -18.12 -22.32 16.69
C GLN A 575 -18.75 -20.95 16.95
N TYR A 576 -17.99 -19.87 16.74
CA TYR A 576 -18.50 -18.51 16.87
C TYR A 576 -19.60 -18.24 15.84
N ALA A 577 -19.43 -18.67 14.59
CA ALA A 577 -20.44 -18.54 13.54
C ALA A 577 -21.75 -19.29 13.89
N LYS A 578 -21.65 -20.51 14.46
CA LYS A 578 -22.81 -21.31 14.88
C LYS A 578 -23.62 -20.68 16.03
N SER A 579 -23.04 -19.74 16.78
CA SER A 579 -23.69 -19.17 17.97
C SER A 579 -24.80 -18.15 17.68
N SER A 580 -24.82 -17.55 16.48
CA SER A 580 -25.87 -16.60 16.08
C SER A 580 -25.88 -16.42 14.55
N PRO A 581 -27.04 -16.24 13.91
CA PRO A 581 -27.13 -15.86 12.49
C PRO A 581 -26.31 -14.60 12.14
N ALA A 582 -26.26 -13.61 13.03
CA ALA A 582 -25.45 -12.39 12.83
C ALA A 582 -23.94 -12.70 12.86
N ASN A 583 -23.52 -13.64 13.71
CA ASN A 583 -22.12 -14.10 13.78
C ASN A 583 -21.73 -14.91 12.53
N LEU A 584 -22.67 -15.68 11.98
CA LEU A 584 -22.50 -16.37 10.70
C LEU A 584 -22.30 -15.36 9.55
N ALA A 585 -23.09 -14.29 9.51
CA ALA A 585 -22.94 -13.21 8.54
C ALA A 585 -21.61 -12.44 8.70
N LEU A 586 -21.15 -12.25 9.94
CA LEU A 586 -19.89 -11.57 10.28
C LEU A 586 -18.64 -12.35 9.82
N ILE A 587 -18.60 -13.65 10.08
CA ILE A 587 -17.41 -14.50 9.86
C ILE A 587 -17.36 -15.07 8.45
N ARG A 588 -18.52 -15.26 7.81
CA ARG A 588 -18.80 -15.99 6.56
C ARG A 588 -17.59 -16.77 6.01
N ALA A 589 -17.68 -18.10 6.04
CA ALA A 589 -16.66 -19.07 5.62
C ALA A 589 -15.55 -19.39 6.63
N ALA A 590 -15.94 -19.79 7.84
CA ALA A 590 -15.19 -20.80 8.57
C ALA A 590 -15.99 -22.12 8.50
N GLY A 591 -15.46 -23.11 7.77
CA GLY A 591 -16.06 -24.45 7.62
C GLY A 591 -16.72 -24.73 6.27
N ASP A 592 -16.69 -26.01 5.87
CA ASP A 592 -17.11 -26.56 4.57
C ASP A 592 -18.62 -26.47 4.24
N MET A 593 -19.46 -25.98 5.17
CA MET A 593 -20.91 -25.99 5.02
C MET A 593 -21.51 -24.58 5.06
N VAL A 594 -21.51 -23.90 3.91
CA VAL A 594 -22.45 -22.79 3.69
C VAL A 594 -23.18 -23.06 2.38
N GLN A 595 -24.43 -23.53 2.47
CA GLN A 595 -25.34 -23.56 1.32
C GLN A 595 -25.59 -22.11 0.89
N THR A 596 -25.05 -21.74 -0.27
CA THR A 596 -25.10 -20.39 -0.84
C THR A 596 -26.53 -19.86 -0.96
N GLU A 597 -27.52 -20.73 -1.21
CA GLU A 597 -28.93 -20.31 -1.29
C GLU A 597 -29.50 -19.87 0.08
N LYS A 598 -29.13 -20.55 1.18
CA LYS A 598 -29.53 -20.13 2.53
C LYS A 598 -28.84 -18.85 2.96
N PHE A 599 -27.60 -18.61 2.50
CA PHE A 599 -26.88 -17.39 2.79
C PHE A 599 -27.52 -16.18 2.09
N LEU A 600 -27.84 -16.28 0.79
CA LEU A 600 -28.51 -15.20 0.06
C LEU A 600 -29.84 -14.87 0.74
N ALA A 601 -30.61 -15.89 1.13
CA ALA A 601 -31.84 -15.71 1.89
C ALA A 601 -31.65 -15.06 3.28
N ILE A 602 -30.55 -15.32 4.00
CA ILE A 602 -30.27 -14.71 5.32
C ILE A 602 -29.76 -13.27 5.16
N VAL A 603 -28.94 -12.99 4.16
CA VAL A 603 -28.49 -11.61 3.84
C VAL A 603 -29.63 -10.75 3.36
N ASP A 604 -30.53 -11.30 2.55
CA ASP A 604 -31.73 -10.60 2.08
C ASP A 604 -32.75 -10.39 3.23
N ALA A 605 -32.72 -11.24 4.26
CA ALA A 605 -33.64 -11.17 5.40
C ALA A 605 -33.12 -10.42 6.64
N GLN A 606 -31.80 -10.22 6.81
CA GLN A 606 -31.21 -9.57 7.99
C GLN A 606 -30.66 -8.15 7.72
N ARG A 607 -30.66 -7.68 6.47
CA ARG A 607 -30.23 -6.31 6.12
C ARG A 607 -31.41 -5.37 5.93
N ASP A 608 -32.23 -5.22 6.97
CA ASP A 608 -33.16 -4.09 7.10
C ASP A 608 -32.41 -2.82 7.59
N GLU A 609 -31.19 -2.57 7.10
CA GLU A 609 -30.37 -1.40 7.44
C GLU A 609 -30.71 -0.17 6.58
N GLU A 610 -32.00 0.04 6.31
CA GLU A 610 -32.52 1.40 6.11
C GLU A 610 -33.04 1.98 7.44
N ASP A 611 -32.98 1.23 8.54
CA ASP A 611 -33.38 1.71 9.87
C ASP A 611 -32.35 2.71 10.40
N ASP A 612 -32.86 3.85 10.83
CA ASP A 612 -32.15 5.08 11.14
C ASP A 612 -30.84 4.90 11.95
N PHE A 613 -29.85 5.73 11.59
CA PHE A 613 -28.84 6.21 12.52
C PHE A 613 -29.53 6.82 13.76
N GLN A 614 -29.79 6.03 14.81
CA GLN A 614 -30.17 6.58 16.10
C GLN A 614 -28.96 7.25 16.75
N PRO A 615 -29.02 8.53 17.13
CA PRO A 615 -28.20 9.04 18.22
C PRO A 615 -28.78 8.48 19.52
N GLU A 616 -27.99 7.70 20.27
CA GLU A 616 -28.34 7.43 21.66
C GLU A 616 -28.49 8.76 22.41
N CYS A 617 -29.70 9.00 22.90
CA CYS A 617 -30.11 10.21 23.58
C CYS A 617 -29.45 10.31 24.96
N GLY A 618 -28.44 11.18 25.08
CA GLY A 618 -27.99 11.79 26.34
C GLY A 618 -28.14 13.30 26.21
N ALA A 619 -28.97 13.90 27.08
CA ALA A 619 -29.47 15.28 26.98
C ALA A 619 -28.42 16.40 26.78
N ALA A 620 -28.54 17.12 25.65
CA ALA A 620 -28.46 18.58 25.37
C ALA A 620 -27.27 19.47 25.89
N PRO A 621 -26.92 20.60 25.20
CA PRO A 621 -27.77 21.39 24.31
C PRO A 621 -27.28 21.68 22.87
N SER A 622 -28.28 21.66 21.98
CA SER A 622 -28.46 22.22 20.63
C SER A 622 -27.27 22.85 19.88
N CYS A 623 -26.98 22.33 18.69
CA CYS A 623 -26.32 23.09 17.62
C CYS A 623 -27.34 23.38 16.50
N ARG A 624 -27.38 24.64 16.05
CA ARG A 624 -28.30 25.15 15.02
C ARG A 624 -27.75 24.85 13.62
N THR A 625 -28.66 24.47 12.72
CA THR A 625 -28.66 24.55 11.25
C THR A 625 -27.38 25.10 10.60
N ALA A 626 -26.68 24.24 9.85
CA ALA A 626 -25.58 24.63 8.96
C ALA A 626 -26.14 25.31 7.70
N SER A 627 -26.04 26.63 7.63
CA SER A 627 -26.00 27.37 6.37
C SER A 627 -24.68 27.10 5.67
N LEU A 628 -24.71 27.07 4.33
CA LEU A 628 -23.54 27.22 3.47
C LEU A 628 -22.72 28.40 3.96
N ASP A 629 -21.54 28.20 4.55
CA ASP A 629 -20.73 29.34 4.99
C ASP A 629 -19.24 29.07 4.84
N VAL A 630 -18.64 29.88 3.95
CA VAL A 630 -17.37 30.58 4.14
C VAL A 630 -16.98 30.62 5.61
N VAL A 631 -15.74 30.25 5.97
CA VAL A 631 -15.17 30.27 7.34
C VAL A 631 -15.83 31.38 8.17
N SER A 632 -16.87 31.00 8.91
CA SER A 632 -17.62 31.97 9.67
C SER A 632 -16.68 32.45 10.76
N LYS A 633 -16.66 33.75 11.03
CA LYS A 633 -15.80 34.40 12.04
C LYS A 633 -15.97 33.85 13.47
N THR A 634 -16.75 32.78 13.68
CA THR A 634 -17.27 32.27 14.95
C THR A 634 -16.56 31.03 15.52
N GLU A 635 -15.50 30.53 14.88
CA GLU A 635 -14.82 29.27 15.26
C GLU A 635 -13.39 29.47 15.83
N GLY A 636 -12.93 28.56 16.71
CA GLY A 636 -11.61 28.64 17.36
C GLY A 636 -10.44 28.32 16.45
N LEU A 637 -9.21 28.69 16.84
CA LEU A 637 -7.99 28.41 16.06
C LEU A 637 -6.89 27.78 16.92
N ILE A 638 -6.34 26.64 16.50
CA ILE A 638 -5.25 25.95 17.19
C ILE A 638 -3.96 26.06 16.35
N VAL A 639 -2.97 26.78 16.83
CA VAL A 639 -1.66 26.90 16.19
C VAL A 639 -0.70 25.90 16.85
N PHE A 640 -0.06 25.03 16.06
CA PHE A 640 0.84 24.00 16.58
C PHE A 640 2.09 23.82 15.71
N PHE A 641 3.11 23.15 16.26
CA PHE A 641 4.46 23.14 15.67
C PHE A 641 4.97 21.73 15.34
N PRO A 642 4.82 21.26 14.09
CA PRO A 642 5.56 20.13 13.55
C PRO A 642 7.04 20.51 13.33
N GLY A 643 7.80 20.63 14.42
CA GLY A 643 9.21 21.02 14.39
C GLY A 643 10.11 20.16 15.29
N ILE A 644 11.42 20.41 15.15
CA ILE A 644 12.48 19.85 16.00
C ILE A 644 12.82 20.89 17.09
N PRO A 645 13.24 20.49 18.32
CA PRO A 645 13.77 21.43 19.30
C PRO A 645 14.83 22.35 18.68
N GLY A 646 14.74 23.66 18.92
CA GLY A 646 15.63 24.65 18.26
C GLY A 646 14.97 25.43 17.12
N CYS A 647 13.75 25.07 16.70
CA CYS A 647 12.95 25.82 15.74
C CYS A 647 12.42 27.18 16.24
N ALA A 648 12.81 27.65 17.42
CA ALA A 648 12.35 28.93 18.00
C ALA A 648 10.84 29.05 18.31
N LYS A 649 10.08 27.93 18.36
CA LYS A 649 8.65 27.87 18.73
C LYS A 649 8.24 28.76 19.91
N SER A 650 8.92 28.65 21.05
CA SER A 650 8.57 29.36 22.28
C SER A 650 8.88 30.86 22.18
N ALA A 651 9.96 31.22 21.47
CA ALA A 651 10.27 32.61 21.18
C ALA A 651 9.21 33.21 20.25
N LEU A 652 8.78 32.47 19.23
CA LEU A 652 7.72 32.90 18.31
C LEU A 652 6.39 33.10 19.04
N CYS A 653 5.96 32.15 19.89
CA CYS A 653 4.74 32.32 20.69
C CYS A 653 4.80 33.56 21.58
N ASN A 654 5.95 33.84 22.21
CA ASN A 654 6.13 35.01 23.05
C ASN A 654 6.07 36.33 22.27
N GLU A 655 6.62 36.39 21.06
CA GLU A 655 6.53 37.59 20.22
C GLU A 655 5.10 37.80 19.72
N ILE A 656 4.40 36.75 19.28
CA ILE A 656 2.99 36.84 18.85
C ILE A 656 2.10 37.33 20.02
N LEU A 657 2.34 36.87 21.25
CA LEU A 657 1.61 37.32 22.45
C LEU A 657 1.81 38.80 22.78
N LYS A 658 2.98 39.38 22.48
CA LYS A 658 3.29 40.79 22.77
C LYS A 658 2.76 41.76 21.71
N MET A 659 2.28 41.27 20.57
CA MET A 659 1.85 42.13 19.48
C MET A 659 0.54 42.90 19.81
N PRO A 660 0.54 44.24 19.71
CA PRO A 660 -0.67 45.03 19.91
C PRO A 660 -1.70 44.71 18.81
N GLY A 661 -2.92 44.35 19.22
CA GLY A 661 -4.00 43.98 18.29
C GLY A 661 -4.01 42.51 17.82
N GLY A 662 -3.13 41.67 18.37
CA GLY A 662 -3.09 40.22 18.07
C GLY A 662 -2.90 39.91 16.58
N LEU A 663 -3.65 38.94 16.06
CA LEU A 663 -3.65 38.55 14.65
C LEU A 663 -4.65 39.37 13.80
N GLY A 664 -5.05 40.58 14.24
CA GLY A 664 -6.02 41.41 13.52
C GLY A 664 -7.43 40.82 13.49
N ASP A 665 -7.70 39.93 14.44
CA ASP A 665 -8.95 39.20 14.65
C ASP A 665 -9.45 39.49 16.07
N ASN A 666 -10.77 39.52 16.28
CA ASN A 666 -11.39 39.80 17.57
C ASN A 666 -11.26 38.62 18.56
N ARG A 667 -10.65 37.50 18.17
CA ARG A 667 -10.43 36.32 19.02
C ARG A 667 -9.32 36.54 20.06
N PRO A 668 -9.53 36.18 21.35
CA PRO A 668 -8.49 36.25 22.38
C PRO A 668 -7.36 35.25 22.12
N LEU A 669 -6.11 35.70 22.28
CA LEU A 669 -4.91 34.88 22.14
C LEU A 669 -4.51 34.25 23.48
N HIS A 670 -4.18 32.96 23.47
CA HIS A 670 -3.72 32.23 24.64
C HIS A 670 -2.57 31.27 24.28
N SER A 671 -1.50 31.25 25.08
CA SER A 671 -0.37 30.32 24.86
C SER A 671 -0.31 29.29 25.97
N LEU A 672 -0.15 28.02 25.59
CA LEU A 672 0.02 26.89 26.50
C LEU A 672 1.42 26.30 26.33
N GLU A 673 2.28 26.51 27.33
CA GLU A 673 3.67 26.03 27.28
C GLU A 673 3.80 24.55 27.66
N GLY A 674 4.24 23.72 26.71
CA GLY A 674 4.44 22.30 26.92
C GLY A 674 5.55 21.95 27.92
N ASP A 675 6.61 22.75 27.95
CA ASP A 675 7.79 22.53 28.79
C ASP A 675 7.52 22.80 30.28
N ARG A 676 6.52 23.63 30.61
CA ARG A 676 6.06 23.88 31.99
C ARG A 676 4.89 22.99 32.42
N THR A 677 4.28 22.29 31.47
CA THR A 677 3.11 21.45 31.72
C THR A 677 3.51 20.01 32.04
N LYS A 678 3.42 19.61 33.32
CA LYS A 678 3.57 18.20 33.71
C LYS A 678 2.37 17.36 33.21
N GLY A 679 2.63 16.19 32.63
CA GLY A 679 1.63 15.18 32.24
C GLY A 679 1.11 15.25 30.79
N LYS A 680 -0.14 14.86 30.58
CA LYS A 680 -0.81 14.73 29.25
C LYS A 680 -1.16 16.10 28.64
N TYR A 681 -0.16 16.77 28.04
CA TYR A 681 -0.28 18.12 27.49
C TYR A 681 -1.43 18.32 26.49
N TRP A 682 -1.53 17.50 25.44
CA TRP A 682 -2.54 17.66 24.39
C TRP A 682 -3.98 17.52 24.92
N GLN A 683 -4.18 16.77 26.01
CA GLN A 683 -5.48 16.70 26.69
C GLN A 683 -5.83 17.98 27.43
N LYS A 684 -4.85 18.73 27.93
CA LYS A 684 -5.07 20.05 28.51
C LYS A 684 -5.40 21.08 27.44
N VAL A 685 -4.74 21.01 26.29
CA VAL A 685 -5.10 21.82 25.11
C VAL A 685 -6.56 21.53 24.70
N ALA A 686 -6.96 20.26 24.66
CA ALA A 686 -8.34 19.86 24.37
C ALA A 686 -9.34 20.40 25.41
N ALA A 687 -9.01 20.32 26.70
CA ALA A 687 -9.86 20.82 27.77
C ALA A 687 -10.02 22.35 27.72
N GLU A 688 -8.93 23.08 27.47
CA GLU A 688 -8.98 24.55 27.32
C GLU A 688 -9.78 24.97 26.08
N GLN A 689 -9.60 24.28 24.95
CA GLN A 689 -10.36 24.54 23.73
C GLN A 689 -11.85 24.26 23.93
N LYS A 690 -12.20 23.16 24.62
CA LYS A 690 -13.59 22.80 24.94
C LYS A 690 -14.25 23.80 25.90
N ASN A 691 -13.48 24.33 26.86
CA ASN A 691 -13.98 25.33 27.80
C ASN A 691 -14.20 26.70 27.15
N LYS A 692 -13.39 27.07 26.14
CA LYS A 692 -13.44 28.39 25.50
C LYS A 692 -13.20 28.26 23.99
N SER A 693 -14.25 27.85 23.27
CA SER A 693 -14.22 27.56 21.84
C SER A 693 -13.84 28.75 20.95
N PHE A 694 -14.17 29.98 21.37
CA PHE A 694 -13.86 31.21 20.63
C PHE A 694 -12.48 31.82 21.02
N ARG A 695 -11.38 31.11 20.75
CA ARG A 695 -10.00 31.56 21.07
C ARG A 695 -8.97 31.08 20.07
N ILE A 696 -7.83 31.78 20.04
CA ILE A 696 -6.62 31.32 19.35
C ILE A 696 -5.67 30.71 20.40
N ILE A 697 -5.42 29.41 20.31
CA ILE A 697 -4.48 28.69 21.18
C ILE A 697 -3.15 28.50 20.46
N LEU A 698 -2.09 29.07 21.01
CA LEU A 698 -0.71 28.78 20.64
C LEU A 698 -0.22 27.56 21.45
N ALA A 699 -0.21 26.39 20.82
CA ALA A 699 0.26 25.16 21.44
C ALA A 699 1.79 25.07 21.36
N ASP A 700 2.49 25.70 22.31
CA ASP A 700 3.96 25.68 22.41
C ASP A 700 4.49 24.30 22.86
N LYS A 701 4.39 23.32 21.95
CA LYS A 701 4.99 21.99 22.05
C LYS A 701 5.25 21.43 20.66
N ASN A 702 6.33 20.66 20.53
CA ASN A 702 6.59 19.93 19.29
C ASN A 702 5.51 18.86 19.08
N ALA A 703 5.00 18.76 17.84
CA ALA A 703 4.05 17.75 17.39
C ALA A 703 4.71 16.81 16.36
N PRO A 704 5.57 15.87 16.78
CA PRO A 704 6.47 15.17 15.86
C PRO A 704 5.91 13.92 15.19
N ASN A 705 4.68 13.51 15.50
CA ASN A 705 4.14 12.26 14.99
C ASN A 705 2.65 12.38 14.65
N LYS A 706 2.18 11.44 13.81
CA LYS A 706 0.79 11.38 13.33
C LYS A 706 -0.21 11.21 14.47
N ASP A 707 0.15 10.56 15.57
CA ASP A 707 -0.74 10.33 16.71
C ASP A 707 -1.11 11.63 17.43
N VAL A 708 -0.19 12.60 17.45
CA VAL A 708 -0.48 13.96 17.93
C VAL A 708 -1.35 14.71 16.93
N TRP A 709 -1.08 14.59 15.63
CA TRP A 709 -1.89 15.25 14.60
C TRP A 709 -3.34 14.75 14.61
N GLN A 710 -3.56 13.44 14.80
CA GLN A 710 -4.89 12.85 14.94
C GLN A 710 -5.64 13.40 16.15
N GLN A 711 -4.96 13.56 17.29
CA GLN A 711 -5.56 14.22 18.47
C GLN A 711 -5.99 15.66 18.17
N ILE A 712 -5.23 16.38 17.35
CA ILE A 712 -5.58 17.75 16.93
C ILE A 712 -6.78 17.74 15.98
N GLU A 713 -6.82 16.83 15.01
CA GLU A 713 -7.98 16.64 14.12
C GLU A 713 -9.25 16.31 14.92
N ASP A 714 -9.16 15.46 15.94
CA ASP A 714 -10.30 15.12 16.79
C ASP A 714 -10.74 16.31 17.66
N MET A 715 -9.79 17.14 18.13
CA MET A 715 -10.10 18.41 18.81
C MET A 715 -10.85 19.37 17.85
N CYS A 716 -10.38 19.49 16.61
CA CYS A 716 -11.03 20.30 15.57
C CYS A 716 -12.46 19.83 15.31
N ARG A 717 -12.66 18.51 15.10
CA ARG A 717 -13.98 17.91 14.85
C ARG A 717 -14.96 18.09 16.01
N THR A 718 -14.48 18.04 17.24
CA THR A 718 -15.36 18.12 18.44
C THR A 718 -15.67 19.53 18.90
N THR A 719 -14.86 20.52 18.51
CA THR A 719 -14.99 21.92 18.95
C THR A 719 -15.28 22.90 17.81
N ASN A 720 -15.41 22.39 16.58
CA ASN A 720 -15.42 23.16 15.33
C ASN A 720 -14.26 24.17 15.26
N ALA A 721 -13.08 23.82 15.79
CA ALA A 721 -11.92 24.69 15.70
C ALA A 721 -11.12 24.35 14.44
N ALA A 722 -10.53 25.34 13.79
CA ALA A 722 -9.51 25.11 12.76
C ALA A 722 -8.14 24.89 13.43
N ALA A 723 -7.25 24.13 12.80
CA ALA A 723 -5.86 24.00 13.25
C ALA A 723 -4.88 24.39 12.14
N VAL A 724 -3.77 25.02 12.53
CA VAL A 724 -2.77 25.56 11.61
C VAL A 724 -1.38 25.09 12.05
N PRO A 725 -0.73 24.21 11.28
CA PRO A 725 0.67 23.86 11.49
C PRO A 725 1.61 25.01 11.08
N ILE A 726 2.57 25.32 11.95
CA ILE A 726 3.73 26.18 11.63
C ILE A 726 4.97 25.29 11.54
N ILE A 727 5.58 25.24 10.35
CA ILE A 727 6.81 24.47 10.10
C ILE A 727 7.97 25.39 9.73
N PRO A 728 9.20 25.10 10.18
CA PRO A 728 10.35 25.84 9.69
C PRO A 728 10.59 25.50 8.22
N ASP A 729 10.89 26.53 7.43
CA ASP A 729 11.18 26.40 6.02
C ASP A 729 12.54 25.74 5.83
N SER A 730 12.55 24.71 4.99
CA SER A 730 13.74 23.88 4.76
C SER A 730 13.55 23.16 3.45
N GLU A 731 14.62 23.12 2.65
CA GLU A 731 14.68 22.32 1.42
C GLU A 731 14.46 20.82 1.70
N GLY A 732 14.78 20.37 2.92
CA GLY A 732 14.70 18.96 3.29
C GLY A 732 15.70 18.10 2.53
N ALA A 733 15.45 16.80 2.55
CA ALA A 733 16.09 15.79 1.73
C ALA A 733 15.03 14.78 1.28
N ASP A 734 15.38 13.89 0.34
CA ASP A 734 14.47 12.84 -0.13
C ASP A 734 13.94 11.94 1.01
N THR A 735 14.70 11.84 2.10
CA THR A 735 14.41 10.95 3.23
C THR A 735 14.02 11.67 4.52
N ASN A 736 14.06 13.00 4.57
CA ASN A 736 13.69 13.77 5.75
C ASN A 736 13.17 15.16 5.37
N PRO A 737 12.08 15.68 5.95
CA PRO A 737 11.58 17.02 5.65
C PRO A 737 12.47 18.16 6.17
N PHE A 738 13.51 17.86 6.97
CA PHE A 738 14.49 18.86 7.42
C PHE A 738 15.87 18.53 6.83
N SER A 739 16.56 19.54 6.31
CA SER A 739 17.92 19.37 5.78
C SER A 739 18.96 19.25 6.90
N LEU A 740 20.19 18.84 6.55
CA LEU A 740 21.29 18.78 7.53
C LEU A 740 21.70 20.17 8.01
N GLU A 741 21.58 21.21 7.17
CA GLU A 741 21.78 22.61 7.58
C GLU A 741 20.77 23.03 8.65
N ALA A 742 19.49 22.69 8.43
CA ALA A 742 18.44 22.99 9.41
C ALA A 742 18.71 22.27 10.74
N LEU A 743 19.11 20.99 10.68
CA LEU A 743 19.50 20.22 11.86
C LEU A 743 20.70 20.86 12.58
N ALA A 744 21.74 21.28 11.86
CA ALA A 744 22.91 21.95 12.41
C ALA A 744 22.53 23.24 13.16
N VAL A 745 21.68 24.06 12.55
CA VAL A 745 21.16 25.30 13.16
C VAL A 745 20.34 25.00 14.41
N PHE A 746 19.47 23.99 14.38
CA PHE A 746 18.67 23.59 15.55
C PHE A 746 19.56 23.11 16.70
N MET A 747 20.54 22.26 16.41
CA MET A 747 21.51 21.79 17.41
C MET A 747 22.29 22.97 18.00
N PHE A 748 22.83 23.85 17.16
CA PHE A 748 23.56 25.04 17.59
C PHE A 748 22.73 25.96 18.49
N ARG A 749 21.49 26.28 18.09
CA ARG A 749 20.56 27.09 18.90
C ARG A 749 20.27 26.46 20.26
N VAL A 750 20.10 25.14 20.32
CA VAL A 750 19.87 24.41 21.58
C VAL A 750 21.11 24.37 22.45
N LEU A 751 22.30 24.20 21.87
CA LEU A 751 23.56 24.16 22.62
C LEU A 751 23.96 25.53 23.19
N LYS A 752 23.51 26.63 22.58
CA LYS A 752 23.75 27.99 23.09
C LYS A 752 22.85 28.41 24.25
N ARG A 753 21.67 27.81 24.42
CA ARG A 753 20.68 28.32 25.40
C ARG A 753 21.01 27.89 26.83
N VAL A 754 20.79 28.79 27.77
CA VAL A 754 21.01 28.62 29.21
C VAL A 754 19.65 28.66 29.93
N ASN A 755 19.46 27.88 30.99
CA ASN A 755 18.26 27.90 31.85
C ASN A 755 16.91 27.64 31.14
N HIS A 756 16.86 26.74 30.14
CA HIS A 756 15.61 26.40 29.46
C HIS A 756 14.74 25.43 30.31
N PRO A 757 13.41 25.66 30.48
CA PRO A 757 12.53 24.86 31.34
C PRO A 757 12.52 23.35 31.05
N GLY A 758 12.73 22.97 29.79
CA GLY A 758 12.78 21.57 29.35
C GLY A 758 14.11 20.83 29.58
N ASN A 759 15.07 21.38 30.34
CA ASN A 759 16.37 20.77 30.69
C ASN A 759 17.23 20.27 29.51
N LEU A 760 16.98 20.79 28.31
CA LEU A 760 17.73 20.50 27.09
C LEU A 760 18.44 21.79 26.67
N GLY A 761 19.72 21.95 26.97
CA GLY A 761 20.45 23.20 26.73
C GLY A 761 21.96 22.99 26.82
N LYS A 762 22.71 24.08 27.01
CA LYS A 762 24.18 24.07 27.12
C LYS A 762 24.70 22.98 28.10
N ASP A 763 24.07 22.87 29.26
CA ASP A 763 24.51 21.98 30.35
C ASP A 763 23.99 20.53 30.22
N SER A 764 23.21 20.23 29.16
CA SER A 764 22.68 18.89 28.94
C SER A 764 23.74 17.98 28.31
N PRO A 765 24.09 16.83 28.90
CA PRO A 765 25.17 15.98 28.39
C PRO A 765 24.81 15.17 27.14
N ASN A 766 23.54 15.15 26.72
CA ASN A 766 23.03 14.31 25.63
C ASN A 766 22.14 15.11 24.65
N ALA A 767 22.41 16.41 24.49
CA ALA A 767 21.55 17.29 23.70
C ALA A 767 21.49 16.86 22.23
N GLY A 768 22.64 16.60 21.62
CA GLY A 768 22.75 16.11 20.24
C GLY A 768 21.99 14.82 20.02
N ASN A 769 22.13 13.84 20.92
CA ASN A 769 21.37 12.58 20.86
C ASN A 769 19.84 12.80 20.88
N VAL A 770 19.34 13.69 21.74
CA VAL A 770 17.91 14.01 21.80
C VAL A 770 17.44 14.67 20.50
N LEU A 771 18.22 15.59 19.94
CA LEU A 771 17.92 16.24 18.66
C LEU A 771 17.88 15.23 17.50
N LEU A 772 18.79 14.27 17.46
CA LEU A 772 18.77 13.18 16.48
C LEU A 772 17.52 12.29 16.60
N LYS A 773 17.03 12.03 17.82
CA LYS A 773 15.75 11.32 18.02
C LYS A 773 14.59 12.07 17.37
N PHE A 774 14.49 13.38 17.60
CA PHE A 774 13.44 14.19 16.98
C PHE A 774 13.59 14.24 15.46
N TYR A 775 14.80 14.40 14.93
CA TYR A 775 15.05 14.36 13.50
C TYR A 775 14.60 13.04 12.85
N LYS A 776 14.83 11.90 13.52
CA LYS A 776 14.42 10.58 13.03
C LYS A 776 12.91 10.34 13.08
N LEU A 777 12.17 10.99 13.99
CA LEU A 777 10.70 10.87 14.02
C LEU A 777 10.04 11.35 12.72
N TYR A 778 10.68 12.29 12.02
CA TYR A 778 10.25 12.78 10.71
C TYR A 778 10.89 12.03 9.53
N GLY A 779 11.75 11.05 9.79
CA GLY A 779 12.45 10.30 8.75
C GLY A 779 11.51 9.40 7.94
N GLY A 780 11.87 9.19 6.67
CA GLY A 780 11.13 8.35 5.73
C GLY A 780 10.16 9.08 4.81
N LYS A 781 10.16 10.42 4.83
CA LYS A 781 9.40 11.26 3.90
C LYS A 781 10.25 12.39 3.35
N SER A 782 9.99 12.76 2.09
CA SER A 782 10.51 13.98 1.49
C SER A 782 9.82 15.22 2.09
N ARG A 783 10.40 16.41 1.85
CA ARG A 783 9.77 17.69 2.21
C ARG A 783 8.37 17.83 1.62
N ARG A 784 8.20 17.51 0.33
CA ARG A 784 6.93 17.61 -0.38
C ARG A 784 5.86 16.68 0.19
N GLU A 785 6.19 15.41 0.44
CA GLU A 785 5.26 14.45 1.06
C GLU A 785 4.81 14.92 2.46
N PHE A 786 5.72 15.53 3.23
CA PHE A 786 5.41 16.06 4.56
C PHE A 786 4.50 17.29 4.53
N GLU A 787 4.76 18.24 3.63
CA GLU A 787 3.92 19.43 3.45
C GLU A 787 2.52 19.06 2.93
N ASN A 788 2.44 18.17 1.94
CA ASN A 788 1.18 17.68 1.40
C ASN A 788 0.33 17.01 2.49
N GLU A 789 0.89 16.14 3.32
CA GLU A 789 0.12 15.49 4.39
C GLU A 789 -0.42 16.51 5.42
N LEU A 790 0.34 17.55 5.75
CA LEU A 790 -0.14 18.59 6.67
C LEU A 790 -1.24 19.44 6.01
N TYR A 791 -1.07 19.78 4.74
CA TYR A 791 -2.05 20.53 3.97
C TYR A 791 -3.35 19.75 3.78
N GLU A 792 -3.27 18.47 3.41
CA GLU A 792 -4.42 17.58 3.27
C GLU A 792 -5.19 17.38 4.57
N ARG A 793 -4.54 17.44 5.73
CA ARG A 793 -5.22 17.25 7.02
C ARG A 793 -5.85 18.52 7.57
N PHE A 794 -5.13 19.63 7.46
CA PHE A 794 -5.47 20.88 8.18
C PHE A 794 -5.89 22.02 7.24
N GLY A 795 -5.76 21.84 5.93
CA GLY A 795 -6.17 22.79 4.89
C GLY A 795 -5.33 24.04 4.75
N SER A 796 -4.45 24.31 5.71
CA SER A 796 -3.55 25.45 5.69
C SER A 796 -2.21 25.04 6.29
N LEU A 797 -1.15 25.71 5.86
CA LEU A 797 0.21 25.47 6.33
C LEU A 797 0.98 26.78 6.33
N VAL A 798 1.61 27.11 7.45
CA VAL A 798 2.42 28.32 7.60
C VAL A 798 3.89 27.93 7.61
N LYS A 799 4.68 28.58 6.75
CA LYS A 799 6.13 28.36 6.65
C LYS A 799 6.86 29.49 7.37
N MET A 800 7.72 29.11 8.31
CA MET A 800 8.55 30.04 9.05
C MET A 800 9.96 30.07 8.44
N PRO A 801 10.42 31.19 7.87
CA PRO A 801 11.76 31.31 7.30
C PRO A 801 12.83 30.89 8.31
N LEU A 802 13.78 30.05 7.86
CA LEU A 802 14.88 29.56 8.69
C LEU A 802 16.25 29.85 8.08
N LEU A 803 16.45 29.47 6.82
CA LEU A 803 17.73 29.55 6.11
C LEU A 803 17.63 30.56 4.96
N LYS A 804 18.71 31.32 4.72
CA LYS A 804 18.79 32.23 3.59
C LYS A 804 18.90 31.45 2.26
N PRO A 805 18.27 31.92 1.18
CA PRO A 805 18.32 31.24 -0.13
C PRO A 805 19.69 31.34 -0.79
N ASP A 806 20.46 32.41 -0.55
CA ASP A 806 21.77 32.73 -1.13
C ASP A 806 22.96 32.29 -0.24
N ARG A 807 22.75 31.29 0.62
CA ARG A 807 23.74 30.84 1.61
C ARG A 807 24.88 30.01 1.01
N ALA A 808 26.06 30.09 1.63
CA ALA A 808 27.17 29.18 1.35
C ALA A 808 26.83 27.73 1.75
N PRO A 809 27.42 26.71 1.08
CA PRO A 809 27.16 25.31 1.37
C PRO A 809 27.68 24.88 2.75
N LEU A 810 27.09 23.82 3.31
CA LEU A 810 27.45 23.27 4.62
C LEU A 810 28.93 22.85 4.67
N PRO A 811 29.73 23.36 5.63
CA PRO A 811 31.12 22.97 5.79
C PRO A 811 31.28 21.46 5.96
N GLY A 812 32.27 20.88 5.28
CA GLY A 812 32.50 19.43 5.26
C GLY A 812 32.65 18.81 6.66
N ASN A 813 33.30 19.51 7.60
CA ASN A 813 33.46 19.05 8.98
C ASN A 813 32.11 18.99 9.73
N VAL A 814 31.24 19.98 9.54
CA VAL A 814 29.89 20.01 10.13
C VAL A 814 29.03 18.90 9.54
N LYS A 815 29.11 18.68 8.23
CA LYS A 815 28.42 17.58 7.57
C LYS A 815 28.89 16.22 8.11
N SER A 816 30.20 16.02 8.19
CA SER A 816 30.81 14.76 8.64
C SER A 816 30.39 14.39 10.06
N ILE A 817 30.38 15.34 11.01
CA ILE A 817 30.02 15.04 12.40
C ILE A 817 28.52 14.72 12.57
N LEU A 818 27.65 15.35 11.77
CA LEU A 818 26.22 15.04 11.73
C LEU A 818 25.96 13.66 11.11
N ASP A 819 26.65 13.35 10.00
CA ASP A 819 26.62 12.04 9.36
C ASP A 819 27.10 10.92 10.29
N GLU A 820 28.18 11.17 11.04
CA GLU A 820 28.70 10.27 12.07
C GLU A 820 27.65 10.02 13.16
N GLY A 821 27.01 11.08 13.66
CA GLY A 821 25.97 10.97 14.68
C GLY A 821 24.75 10.17 14.22
N LEU A 822 24.32 10.38 12.97
CA LEU A 822 23.24 9.60 12.35
C LEU A 822 23.63 8.12 12.16
N GLY A 823 24.89 7.84 11.85
CA GLY A 823 25.46 6.50 11.79
C GLY A 823 25.44 5.80 13.14
N LEU A 824 25.98 6.45 14.18
CA LEU A 824 25.96 5.97 15.56
C LEU A 824 24.52 5.72 16.04
N PHE A 825 23.59 6.65 15.78
CA PHE A 825 22.18 6.47 16.13
C PHE A 825 21.54 5.24 15.47
N SER A 826 21.96 4.91 14.24
CA SER A 826 21.40 3.79 13.48
C SER A 826 21.90 2.43 13.96
N LEU A 827 23.19 2.32 14.32
CA LEU A 827 23.78 1.10 14.92
C LEU A 827 23.10 0.71 16.25
N HIS A 828 22.69 1.71 17.03
CA HIS A 828 22.06 1.53 18.33
C HIS A 828 20.53 1.31 18.25
N GLY A 829 19.91 1.63 17.12
CA GLY A 829 18.47 1.45 16.88
C GLY A 829 18.05 -0.02 16.74
N GLY A 830 18.94 -0.89 16.25
CA GLY A 830 18.67 -2.32 16.03
C GLY A 830 18.61 -3.17 17.31
N LYS A 831 19.10 -2.66 18.46
CA LYS A 831 19.14 -3.37 19.74
C LYS A 831 18.08 -2.92 20.76
N ARG A 832 17.14 -2.04 20.37
CA ARG A 832 16.09 -1.51 21.27
C ARG A 832 14.68 -1.95 20.87
N GLY A 833 14.51 -3.23 20.54
CA GLY A 833 13.27 -3.93 20.94
C GLY A 833 13.26 -4.05 22.47
N ARG A 834 12.08 -4.01 23.12
CA ARG A 834 11.89 -4.05 24.59
C ARG A 834 12.58 -5.27 25.24
N GLY A 835 13.89 -5.18 25.49
CA GLY A 835 14.70 -6.13 26.25
C GLY A 835 15.67 -5.35 27.12
N LYS A 836 15.79 -5.72 28.39
CA LYS A 836 16.69 -5.08 29.37
C LYS A 836 18.14 -5.02 28.83
N PRO A 837 18.88 -3.91 29.07
CA PRO A 837 20.25 -3.79 28.61
C PRO A 837 21.17 -4.75 29.36
N SER A 838 21.82 -5.65 28.64
CA SER A 838 23.02 -6.33 29.11
C SER A 838 24.21 -5.36 29.01
N ASN A 839 24.76 -4.98 30.17
CA ASN A 839 26.05 -4.35 30.45
C ASN A 839 26.45 -3.15 29.56
N GLY A 840 26.12 -1.93 30.04
CA GLY A 840 26.37 -0.66 29.36
C GLY A 840 27.57 0.13 29.88
N SER A 841 28.80 -0.26 29.54
CA SER A 841 29.98 0.62 29.67
C SER A 841 30.36 1.25 28.33
N ASP A 842 30.57 0.45 27.28
CA ASP A 842 31.22 0.93 26.05
C ASP A 842 30.32 1.83 25.20
N VAL A 843 29.01 1.54 25.19
CA VAL A 843 28.00 2.32 24.44
C VAL A 843 27.79 3.72 25.03
N SER A 844 28.08 3.92 26.31
CA SER A 844 27.96 5.26 26.94
C SER A 844 29.10 6.18 26.50
N GLU A 845 30.28 5.63 26.22
CA GLU A 845 31.49 6.39 26.02
C GLU A 845 31.63 6.94 24.59
N GLU A 846 31.27 6.15 23.57
CA GLU A 846 31.23 6.61 22.17
C GLU A 846 30.25 7.79 21.98
N TRP A 847 29.09 7.76 22.65
CA TRP A 847 28.11 8.84 22.60
C TRP A 847 28.63 10.12 23.25
N LYS A 848 29.36 10.02 24.36
CA LYS A 848 29.99 11.19 25.00
C LYS A 848 31.06 11.80 24.10
N GLN A 849 31.95 10.97 23.55
CA GLN A 849 33.03 11.42 22.65
C GLN A 849 32.48 12.07 21.38
N TRP A 850 31.37 11.55 20.84
CA TRP A 850 30.71 12.20 19.70
C TRP A 850 30.05 13.52 20.09
N GLU A 851 29.36 13.60 21.23
CA GLU A 851 28.70 14.82 21.69
C GLU A 851 29.72 15.95 22.00
N GLU A 852 30.88 15.63 22.55
CA GLU A 852 32.00 16.57 22.75
C GLU A 852 32.51 17.13 21.43
N ARG A 853 32.84 16.25 20.46
CA ARG A 853 33.29 16.67 19.13
C ARG A 853 32.22 17.45 18.36
N LEU A 854 30.95 17.08 18.49
CA LEU A 854 29.83 17.84 17.92
C LEU A 854 29.83 19.28 18.43
N ARG A 855 30.01 19.48 19.74
CA ARG A 855 30.05 20.83 20.33
C ARG A 855 31.24 21.61 19.83
N GLU A 856 32.43 21.03 19.87
CA GLU A 856 33.65 21.69 19.38
C GLU A 856 33.50 22.14 17.92
N ILE A 857 32.99 21.27 17.05
CA ILE A 857 32.79 21.58 15.63
C ILE A 857 31.70 22.64 15.44
N LEU A 858 30.53 22.50 16.09
CA LEU A 858 29.44 23.49 15.91
C LEU A 858 29.81 24.87 16.46
N PHE A 859 30.55 24.96 17.58
CA PHE A 859 31.04 26.23 18.09
C PHE A 859 32.20 26.79 17.27
N GLY A 860 33.06 25.93 16.69
CA GLY A 860 34.12 26.35 15.77
C GLY A 860 33.61 26.96 14.46
N TYR A 861 32.38 26.60 14.04
CA TYR A 861 31.69 27.15 12.86
C TYR A 861 30.55 28.11 13.22
N GLU A 862 30.64 28.78 14.38
CA GLU A 862 29.61 29.70 14.87
C GLU A 862 29.27 30.82 13.88
N ASP A 863 30.28 31.49 13.31
CA ASP A 863 30.07 32.61 12.37
C ASP A 863 29.32 32.15 11.11
N TYR A 864 29.68 30.98 10.60
CA TYR A 864 28.99 30.36 9.47
C TYR A 864 27.53 30.07 9.84
N LEU A 865 27.29 29.37 10.95
CA LEU A 865 25.93 28.98 11.35
C LEU A 865 25.04 30.20 11.64
N GLN A 866 25.59 31.31 12.13
CA GLN A 866 24.85 32.56 12.29
C GLN A 866 24.57 33.24 10.94
N SER A 867 25.52 33.23 10.02
CA SER A 867 25.40 33.91 8.71
C SER A 867 24.28 33.36 7.82
N ILE A 868 24.04 32.04 7.87
CA ILE A 868 23.06 31.35 7.02
C ILE A 868 21.61 31.46 7.51
N GLN A 869 21.40 31.91 8.75
CA GLN A 869 20.07 32.01 9.35
C GLN A 869 19.36 33.29 8.89
N VAL A 870 18.06 33.18 8.63
CA VAL A 870 17.20 34.37 8.47
C VAL A 870 17.07 35.08 9.83
N PRO A 871 17.19 36.42 9.87
CA PRO A 871 16.95 37.19 11.09
C PRO A 871 15.58 36.88 11.70
N PHE A 872 15.54 36.71 13.03
CA PHE A 872 14.35 36.20 13.71
C PHE A 872 13.16 37.17 13.63
N ASP A 873 13.41 38.47 13.64
CA ASP A 873 12.42 39.54 13.48
C ASP A 873 11.72 39.47 12.11
N VAL A 874 12.47 39.18 11.05
CA VAL A 874 11.93 38.97 9.70
C VAL A 874 11.03 37.71 9.67
N ALA A 875 11.51 36.61 10.25
CA ALA A 875 10.75 35.36 10.32
C ALA A 875 9.44 35.53 11.12
N VAL A 876 9.45 36.28 12.22
CA VAL A 876 8.24 36.61 13.01
C VAL A 876 7.25 37.42 12.17
N LYS A 877 7.72 38.45 11.45
CA LYS A 877 6.86 39.30 10.63
C LYS A 877 6.13 38.48 9.56
N GLU A 878 6.85 37.61 8.85
CA GLU A 878 6.30 36.80 7.77
C GLU A 878 5.29 35.76 8.28
N VAL A 879 5.62 35.06 9.37
CA VAL A 879 4.69 34.11 10.02
C VAL A 879 3.41 34.80 10.46
N VAL A 880 3.51 36.01 11.02
CA VAL A 880 2.34 36.79 11.46
C VAL A 880 1.48 37.22 10.28
N GLU A 881 2.08 37.63 9.15
CA GLU A 881 1.34 37.96 7.92
C GLU A 881 0.60 36.75 7.36
N GLN A 882 1.24 35.58 7.31
CA GLN A 882 0.60 34.33 6.89
C GLN A 882 -0.53 33.91 7.84
N LEU A 883 -0.33 33.98 9.17
CA LEU A 883 -1.37 33.67 10.16
C LEU A 883 -2.55 34.64 10.08
N LYS A 884 -2.30 35.94 9.79
CA LYS A 884 -3.35 36.94 9.56
C LYS A 884 -4.21 36.59 8.35
N ALA A 885 -3.61 36.08 7.26
CA ALA A 885 -4.34 35.63 6.08
C ALA A 885 -5.21 34.40 6.37
N VAL A 886 -4.65 33.41 7.08
CA VAL A 886 -5.40 32.22 7.52
C VAL A 886 -6.57 32.61 8.43
N ALA A 887 -6.34 33.52 9.38
CA ALA A 887 -7.37 33.99 10.31
C ALA A 887 -8.51 34.77 9.65
N LYS A 888 -8.25 35.43 8.50
CA LYS A 888 -9.27 36.18 7.72
C LYS A 888 -10.18 35.30 6.87
N GLY A 889 -9.86 34.01 6.71
CA GLY A 889 -10.66 33.05 5.95
C GLY A 889 -10.34 32.99 4.45
N ASP A 890 -9.19 33.53 4.01
CA ASP A 890 -8.78 33.57 2.60
C ASP A 890 -8.33 32.19 2.05
N ILE A 891 -8.30 31.15 2.89
CA ILE A 891 -7.85 29.81 2.54
C ILE A 891 -9.01 28.84 2.79
N LYS A 892 -9.55 28.27 1.70
CA LYS A 892 -10.51 27.18 1.76
C LYS A 892 -9.84 25.98 2.44
N THR A 893 -10.36 25.56 3.58
CA THR A 893 -10.10 24.22 4.10
C THR A 893 -10.64 23.20 3.09
N PRO A 894 -9.87 22.16 2.71
CA PRO A 894 -10.43 21.06 1.97
C PRO A 894 -11.53 20.42 2.81
N ASP A 895 -12.57 19.92 2.15
CA ASP A 895 -13.55 19.02 2.72
C ASP A 895 -12.81 17.74 3.17
N THR A 896 -12.19 17.77 4.34
CA THR A 896 -11.42 16.66 4.92
C THR A 896 -12.32 15.68 5.65
N ALA A 897 -13.48 15.38 5.07
CA ALA A 897 -13.87 13.98 5.10
C ALA A 897 -12.85 13.27 4.21
N LYS A 898 -11.79 12.69 4.82
CA LYS A 898 -11.10 11.57 4.18
C LYS A 898 -12.21 10.70 3.61
N GLN A 899 -12.25 10.57 2.28
CA GLN A 899 -13.23 9.75 1.61
C GLN A 899 -13.14 8.39 2.29
N ARG A 900 -14.17 8.06 3.09
CA ARG A 900 -14.18 6.83 3.89
C ARG A 900 -14.46 5.74 2.89
N PHE A 901 -13.41 5.18 2.30
CA PHE A 901 -13.51 3.94 1.53
C PHE A 901 -13.84 2.83 2.51
N GLY A 902 -15.13 2.51 2.58
CA GLY A 902 -15.68 1.48 3.45
C GLY A 902 -17.07 1.13 2.93
N ASN A 903 -17.23 -0.14 2.58
CA ASN A 903 -18.48 -0.83 2.23
C ASN A 903 -19.58 0.06 1.62
N ILE A 904 -19.51 0.32 0.32
CA ILE A 904 -20.61 0.94 -0.43
C ILE A 904 -21.84 0.02 -0.37
N ILE A 905 -22.94 0.53 0.17
CA ILE A 905 -24.22 -0.16 0.30
C ILE A 905 -25.16 0.24 -0.85
N PHE A 906 -25.23 1.53 -1.17
CA PHE A 906 -26.11 2.02 -2.24
C PHE A 906 -25.59 3.28 -2.92
N ALA A 907 -26.06 3.51 -4.15
CA ALA A 907 -25.85 4.74 -4.90
C ALA A 907 -27.11 5.61 -4.78
N ALA A 908 -26.95 6.90 -4.50
CA ALA A 908 -28.07 7.81 -4.38
C ALA A 908 -27.73 9.24 -4.84
N VAL A 909 -28.78 9.98 -5.20
CA VAL A 909 -28.68 11.41 -5.48
C VAL A 909 -29.02 12.16 -4.20
N LYS A 910 -28.03 12.85 -3.62
CA LYS A 910 -28.21 13.71 -2.46
C LYS A 910 -28.85 15.01 -2.89
N VAL A 911 -29.90 15.42 -2.19
CA VAL A 911 -30.61 16.68 -2.45
C VAL A 911 -30.59 17.56 -1.20
N SER A 912 -30.52 18.87 -1.39
CA SER A 912 -30.54 19.84 -0.30
C SER A 912 -31.87 19.77 0.48
N GLN A 913 -31.77 19.65 1.81
CA GLN A 913 -32.92 19.74 2.70
C GLN A 913 -33.67 21.07 2.54
N ALA A 914 -32.93 22.17 2.38
CA ALA A 914 -33.52 23.50 2.24
C ALA A 914 -34.37 23.60 0.97
N ASP A 915 -33.92 23.00 -0.14
CA ASP A 915 -34.63 23.04 -1.41
C ASP A 915 -35.90 22.18 -1.37
N ILE A 916 -35.84 21.02 -0.70
CA ILE A 916 -37.00 20.14 -0.51
C ILE A 916 -38.05 20.78 0.40
N LEU A 917 -37.63 21.45 1.48
CA LEU A 917 -38.55 22.22 2.33
C LEU A 917 -39.17 23.39 1.56
N GLY A 918 -38.39 24.08 0.72
CA GLY A 918 -38.89 25.13 -0.18
C GLY A 918 -39.93 24.61 -1.17
N LEU A 919 -39.71 23.42 -1.73
CA LEU A 919 -40.67 22.73 -2.60
C LEU A 919 -41.96 22.39 -1.85
N LEU A 920 -41.86 21.80 -0.67
CA LEU A 920 -43.04 21.36 0.10
C LEU A 920 -43.90 22.54 0.56
N ARG A 921 -43.29 23.70 0.88
CA ARG A 921 -44.04 24.93 1.18
C ARG A 921 -44.91 25.38 0.01
N LYS A 922 -44.37 25.36 -1.22
CA LYS A 922 -45.14 25.69 -2.44
C LYS A 922 -46.30 24.73 -2.69
N VAL A 923 -46.13 23.45 -2.38
CA VAL A 923 -47.23 22.45 -2.49
C VAL A 923 -48.28 22.67 -1.39
N ALA A 924 -47.85 22.96 -0.16
CA ALA A 924 -48.73 23.22 0.97
C ALA A 924 -49.56 24.51 0.82
N GLU A 925 -49.05 25.53 0.13
CA GLU A 925 -49.80 26.74 -0.23
C GLU A 925 -51.01 26.44 -1.14
N LYS A 926 -50.92 25.38 -1.95
CA LYS A 926 -51.98 24.99 -2.89
C LYS A 926 -52.98 23.96 -2.33
N ASP A 927 -52.61 23.20 -1.29
CA ASP A 927 -53.46 22.16 -0.70
C ASP A 927 -53.45 22.20 0.84
N THR A 928 -54.59 22.58 1.42
CA THR A 928 -54.79 22.68 2.88
C THR A 928 -54.64 21.34 3.59
N ASN A 929 -54.96 20.21 2.95
CA ASN A 929 -54.79 18.88 3.55
C ASN A 929 -53.32 18.50 3.68
N VAL A 930 -52.50 18.87 2.68
CA VAL A 930 -51.04 18.66 2.72
C VAL A 930 -50.42 19.53 3.80
N SER A 931 -50.82 20.80 3.90
CA SER A 931 -50.36 21.72 4.95
C SER A 931 -50.66 21.16 6.36
N ASN A 932 -51.88 20.66 6.59
CA ASN A 932 -52.25 20.04 7.87
C ASN A 932 -51.44 18.78 8.18
N PHE A 933 -51.19 17.94 7.16
CA PHE A 933 -50.39 16.72 7.32
C PHE A 933 -48.93 17.04 7.69
N LEU A 934 -48.27 17.91 6.92
CA LEU A 934 -46.86 18.29 7.12
C LEU A 934 -46.63 18.94 8.49
N ASN A 935 -47.57 19.79 8.93
CA ASN A 935 -47.55 20.39 10.26
C ASN A 935 -47.76 19.35 11.38
N GLY A 936 -48.65 18.36 11.15
CA GLY A 936 -48.91 17.27 12.09
C GLY A 936 -47.69 16.39 12.36
N ILE A 937 -46.89 16.10 11.33
CA ILE A 937 -45.67 15.29 11.45
C ILE A 937 -44.43 16.10 11.88
N LYS A 938 -44.55 17.44 11.99
CA LYS A 938 -43.44 18.37 12.29
C LYS A 938 -42.22 18.11 11.39
N LEU A 939 -42.43 18.04 10.08
CA LEU A 939 -41.42 17.59 9.13
C LEU A 939 -40.10 18.37 9.24
N GLU A 940 -40.14 19.68 9.47
CA GLU A 940 -38.94 20.53 9.62
C GLU A 940 -38.00 20.07 10.74
N ASN A 941 -38.51 19.39 11.77
CA ASN A 941 -37.70 18.87 12.87
C ASN A 941 -37.24 17.42 12.66
N ASN A 942 -37.81 16.71 11.68
CA ASN A 942 -37.64 15.27 11.47
C ASN A 942 -37.01 14.93 10.10
N LEU A 943 -36.94 15.89 9.17
CA LEU A 943 -36.39 15.70 7.84
C LEU A 943 -34.85 15.63 7.92
N ASN A 944 -34.34 14.41 8.04
CA ASN A 944 -32.91 14.12 8.02
C ASN A 944 -32.39 14.03 6.57
N LYS A 945 -31.22 13.41 6.34
CA LYS A 945 -30.55 13.36 5.02
C LYS A 945 -31.53 13.01 3.89
N VAL A 946 -31.71 13.93 2.94
CA VAL A 946 -32.63 13.74 1.82
C VAL A 946 -31.88 13.21 0.61
N HIS A 947 -32.33 12.07 0.10
CA HIS A 947 -31.70 11.41 -1.03
C HIS A 947 -32.71 10.60 -1.85
N ILE A 948 -32.33 10.30 -3.09
CA ILE A 948 -33.06 9.43 -4.01
C ILE A 948 -32.19 8.23 -4.31
N THR A 949 -32.63 7.04 -3.89
CA THR A 949 -31.89 5.80 -4.11
C THR A 949 -31.94 5.39 -5.58
N LEU A 950 -30.76 5.24 -6.18
CA LEU A 950 -30.58 4.81 -7.57
C LEU A 950 -30.43 3.29 -7.67
N ALA A 951 -29.60 2.71 -6.80
CA ALA A 951 -29.48 1.27 -6.68
C ALA A 951 -28.99 0.88 -5.30
N HIS A 952 -29.49 -0.24 -4.78
CA HIS A 952 -29.09 -0.80 -3.50
C HIS A 952 -28.44 -2.17 -3.71
N LYS A 953 -27.30 -2.42 -3.05
CA LYS A 953 -26.51 -3.65 -3.18
C LYS A 953 -27.34 -4.91 -2.94
N GLY A 954 -28.20 -4.90 -1.91
CA GLY A 954 -29.06 -6.04 -1.57
C GLY A 954 -30.24 -6.26 -2.52
N ALA A 955 -30.71 -5.22 -3.23
CA ALA A 955 -31.86 -5.35 -4.12
C ALA A 955 -31.45 -5.60 -5.58
N HIS A 956 -30.37 -4.96 -6.02
CA HIS A 956 -29.96 -4.93 -7.42
C HIS A 956 -28.59 -5.55 -7.69
N GLY A 957 -27.85 -5.93 -6.64
CA GLY A 957 -26.49 -6.46 -6.74
C GLY A 957 -25.40 -5.38 -6.77
N VAL A 958 -24.14 -5.81 -6.65
CA VAL A 958 -22.98 -4.92 -6.57
C VAL A 958 -22.70 -4.23 -7.90
N ALA A 959 -22.76 -4.95 -9.02
CA ALA A 959 -22.48 -4.39 -10.34
C ALA A 959 -23.43 -3.24 -10.69
N ALA A 960 -24.72 -3.37 -10.34
CA ALA A 960 -25.70 -2.32 -10.54
C ALA A 960 -25.36 -1.04 -9.76
N VAL A 961 -24.89 -1.16 -8.51
CA VAL A 961 -24.43 0.00 -7.71
C VAL A 961 -23.15 0.59 -8.32
N ALA A 962 -22.18 -0.26 -8.64
CA ALA A 962 -20.88 0.14 -9.18
C ALA A 962 -21.00 0.92 -10.51
N SER A 963 -22.00 0.63 -11.34
CA SER A 963 -22.22 1.31 -12.63
C SER A 963 -22.41 2.82 -12.51
N TYR A 964 -22.85 3.33 -11.36
CA TYR A 964 -23.01 4.78 -11.14
C TYR A 964 -21.70 5.50 -10.78
N ALA A 965 -20.58 4.78 -10.64
CA ALA A 965 -19.32 5.36 -10.16
C ALA A 965 -18.74 6.42 -11.09
N VAL A 966 -19.06 6.31 -12.39
CA VAL A 966 -18.67 7.26 -13.43
C VAL A 966 -19.21 8.66 -13.17
N TYR A 967 -20.38 8.75 -12.53
CA TYR A 967 -21.10 9.99 -12.26
C TYR A 967 -20.92 10.49 -10.83
N GLN A 968 -20.03 9.88 -10.03
CA GLN A 968 -19.82 10.29 -8.65
C GLN A 968 -19.40 11.77 -8.57
N ASN A 969 -19.98 12.50 -7.62
CA ASN A 969 -19.80 13.94 -7.39
C ASN A 969 -20.25 14.84 -8.54
N GLN A 970 -21.00 14.32 -9.53
CA GLN A 970 -21.57 15.14 -10.59
C GLN A 970 -22.96 15.66 -10.19
N GLU A 971 -23.26 16.90 -10.60
CA GLU A 971 -24.58 17.50 -10.42
C GLU A 971 -25.58 16.90 -11.41
N LEU A 972 -26.76 16.55 -10.89
CA LEU A 972 -27.85 15.95 -11.64
C LEU A 972 -29.14 16.74 -11.34
N PRO A 973 -29.81 17.32 -12.35
CA PRO A 973 -31.13 17.91 -12.16
C PRO A 973 -32.18 16.81 -11.88
N VAL A 974 -32.97 17.01 -10.84
CA VAL A 974 -34.07 16.12 -10.44
C VAL A 974 -35.38 16.89 -10.47
N SER A 975 -36.34 16.43 -11.27
CA SER A 975 -37.70 16.98 -11.30
C SER A 975 -38.61 16.23 -10.34
N PHE A 976 -39.36 16.96 -9.52
CA PHE A 976 -40.35 16.38 -8.62
C PHE A 976 -41.77 16.63 -9.13
N ASN A 977 -42.51 15.54 -9.29
CA ASN A 977 -43.78 15.55 -10.05
C ASN A 977 -45.01 15.36 -9.16
N ALA A 978 -44.88 14.64 -8.04
CA ALA A 978 -46.01 14.37 -7.15
C ALA A 978 -45.55 14.06 -5.71
N LEU A 979 -46.42 14.38 -4.74
CA LEU A 979 -46.29 14.00 -3.34
C LEU A 979 -47.25 12.84 -3.02
N PHE A 980 -46.71 11.80 -2.39
CA PHE A 980 -47.44 10.62 -1.93
C PHE A 980 -47.39 10.55 -0.40
N TYR A 981 -48.53 10.34 0.25
CA TYR A 981 -48.54 10.23 1.72
C TYR A 981 -49.74 9.44 2.27
N ASN A 982 -49.55 8.88 3.46
CA ASN A 982 -50.60 8.35 4.32
C ASN A 982 -50.27 8.63 5.80
N ASP A 983 -50.94 7.96 6.72
CA ASP A 983 -50.74 8.06 8.17
C ASP A 983 -49.40 7.49 8.67
N LYS A 984 -48.66 6.77 7.83
CA LYS A 984 -47.43 6.04 8.20
C LYS A 984 -46.18 6.50 7.48
N MET A 985 -46.29 7.09 6.29
CA MET A 985 -45.14 7.46 5.47
C MET A 985 -45.49 8.53 4.43
N ALA A 986 -44.48 9.27 3.97
CA ALA A 986 -44.57 10.25 2.90
C ALA A 986 -43.32 10.26 2.02
N ALA A 987 -43.50 10.41 0.71
CA ALA A 987 -42.41 10.48 -0.26
C ALA A 987 -42.77 11.36 -1.48
N LEU A 988 -41.75 11.95 -2.11
CA LEU A 988 -41.88 12.68 -3.38
C LEU A 988 -41.45 11.80 -4.55
N GLU A 989 -42.28 11.73 -5.57
CA GLU A 989 -41.95 11.11 -6.86
C GLU A 989 -40.93 11.97 -7.59
N ALA A 990 -39.81 11.34 -7.96
CA ALA A 990 -38.67 12.00 -8.59
C ALA A 990 -38.45 11.46 -10.01
N GLN A 991 -38.13 12.37 -10.92
CA GLN A 991 -37.70 12.07 -12.27
C GLN A 991 -36.28 12.60 -12.46
N LEU A 992 -35.36 11.69 -12.76
CA LEU A 992 -33.94 11.97 -12.91
C LEU A 992 -33.67 12.58 -14.30
N GLY A 993 -32.80 13.57 -14.35
CA GLY A 993 -32.38 14.22 -15.59
C GLY A 993 -31.16 13.56 -16.25
N THR A 994 -30.44 14.37 -17.04
CA THR A 994 -29.27 13.94 -17.81
C THR A 994 -27.98 14.51 -17.24
N VAL A 995 -26.91 13.71 -17.25
CA VAL A 995 -25.53 14.13 -16.94
C VAL A 995 -24.68 13.88 -18.18
N ASN A 996 -23.93 14.88 -18.65
CA ASN A 996 -23.08 14.79 -19.85
C ASN A 996 -23.77 14.23 -21.12
N GLY A 997 -25.09 14.43 -21.25
CA GLY A 997 -25.88 13.92 -22.38
C GLY A 997 -26.47 12.53 -22.18
N GLU A 998 -26.18 11.86 -21.07
CA GLU A 998 -26.71 10.54 -20.71
C GLU A 998 -27.81 10.67 -19.65
N THR A 999 -28.96 10.03 -19.90
CA THR A 999 -30.08 10.00 -18.95
C THR A 999 -29.78 9.03 -17.83
N ILE A 1000 -29.76 9.52 -16.58
CA ILE A 1000 -29.57 8.65 -15.42
C ILE A 1000 -30.89 7.95 -15.13
N VAL A 1001 -30.89 6.62 -15.19
CA VAL A 1001 -32.07 5.78 -14.92
C VAL A 1001 -31.87 5.07 -13.60
N SER A 1002 -32.79 5.23 -12.65
CA SER A 1002 -32.78 4.46 -11.40
C SER A 1002 -33.09 2.99 -11.67
N ARG A 1003 -32.48 2.09 -10.90
CA ARG A 1003 -32.85 0.67 -10.89
C ARG A 1003 -34.12 0.39 -10.08
N ASN A 1004 -34.54 1.34 -9.24
CA ASN A 1004 -35.84 1.28 -8.58
C ASN A 1004 -36.94 1.60 -9.60
N ASP A 1005 -37.97 0.75 -9.66
CA ASP A 1005 -39.15 0.95 -10.53
C ASP A 1005 -39.85 2.30 -10.29
N TRP A 1006 -39.80 2.78 -9.04
CA TRP A 1006 -40.34 4.08 -8.64
C TRP A 1006 -39.27 4.92 -7.94
N PRO A 1007 -38.55 5.79 -8.67
CA PRO A 1007 -37.58 6.70 -8.09
C PRO A 1007 -38.31 7.73 -7.21
N HIS A 1008 -37.95 7.76 -5.94
CA HIS A 1008 -38.60 8.64 -4.97
C HIS A 1008 -37.64 9.13 -3.91
N CYS A 1009 -38.05 10.20 -3.25
CA CYS A 1009 -37.39 10.81 -2.11
C CYS A 1009 -38.28 10.62 -0.88
N THR A 1010 -37.88 9.74 0.04
CA THR A 1010 -38.61 9.53 1.30
C THR A 1010 -38.45 10.74 2.20
N LEU A 1011 -39.59 11.29 2.64
CA LEU A 1011 -39.63 12.49 3.49
C LEU A 1011 -39.77 12.12 4.96
N TRP A 1012 -40.61 11.14 5.26
CA TRP A 1012 -40.96 10.78 6.62
C TRP A 1012 -41.57 9.39 6.71
N THR A 1013 -41.30 8.70 7.81
CA THR A 1013 -41.97 7.47 8.23
C THR A 1013 -42.29 7.51 9.73
N THR A 1014 -43.34 6.80 10.15
CA THR A 1014 -43.63 6.58 11.57
C THR A 1014 -42.58 5.66 12.21
N ALA A 1015 -42.30 5.84 13.50
CA ALA A 1015 -41.38 4.97 14.25
C ALA A 1015 -41.70 3.47 14.07
N GLY A 1016 -40.69 2.68 13.73
CA GLY A 1016 -40.80 1.24 13.43
C GLY A 1016 -41.21 0.90 11.99
N VAL A 1017 -41.34 1.91 11.12
CA VAL A 1017 -41.56 1.74 9.68
C VAL A 1017 -40.31 2.20 8.93
N GLY A 1018 -39.55 1.24 8.40
CA GLY A 1018 -38.36 1.54 7.60
C GLY A 1018 -38.68 2.32 6.31
N PRO A 1019 -37.78 3.22 5.85
CA PRO A 1019 -37.93 3.99 4.62
C PRO A 1019 -38.25 3.13 3.39
N LYS A 1020 -37.74 1.90 3.31
CA LYS A 1020 -37.94 0.95 2.21
C LYS A 1020 -39.39 0.70 1.87
N LYS A 1021 -40.28 0.77 2.87
CA LYS A 1021 -41.73 0.60 2.68
C LYS A 1021 -42.35 1.73 1.86
N ALA A 1022 -41.69 2.88 1.74
CA ALA A 1022 -42.12 3.97 0.86
C ALA A 1022 -42.26 3.52 -0.61
N ASN A 1023 -41.47 2.52 -1.06
CA ASN A 1023 -41.62 1.92 -2.40
C ASN A 1023 -43.04 1.39 -2.68
N THR A 1024 -43.83 1.08 -1.64
CA THR A 1024 -45.20 0.57 -1.79
C THR A 1024 -46.26 1.67 -1.92
N LEU A 1025 -45.91 2.95 -1.75
CA LEU A 1025 -46.85 4.07 -1.80
C LEU A 1025 -47.67 4.15 -3.10
N PRO A 1026 -47.09 3.94 -4.31
CA PRO A 1026 -47.88 3.93 -5.54
C PRO A 1026 -48.97 2.85 -5.54
N GLN A 1027 -48.65 1.65 -5.05
CA GLN A 1027 -49.61 0.56 -4.91
C GLN A 1027 -50.69 0.92 -3.87
N LEU A 1028 -50.31 1.51 -2.73
CA LEU A 1028 -51.27 1.95 -1.70
C LEU A 1028 -52.21 3.04 -2.21
N VAL A 1029 -51.77 3.91 -3.12
CA VAL A 1029 -52.64 4.89 -3.80
C VAL A 1029 -53.66 4.16 -4.69
N SER A 1030 -53.22 3.15 -5.45
CA SER A 1030 -54.14 2.36 -6.28
C SER A 1030 -55.18 1.59 -5.46
N GLU A 1031 -54.84 1.21 -4.24
CA GLU A 1031 -55.74 0.56 -3.26
C GLU A 1031 -56.60 1.56 -2.45
N GLY A 1032 -56.45 2.87 -2.67
CA GLY A 1032 -57.18 3.92 -1.94
C GLY A 1032 -56.71 4.12 -0.49
N LYS A 1033 -55.56 3.55 -0.10
CA LYS A 1033 -54.97 3.61 1.24
C LYS A 1033 -53.93 4.73 1.42
N ALA A 1034 -53.57 5.41 0.34
CA ALA A 1034 -52.68 6.57 0.35
C ALA A 1034 -53.22 7.66 -0.60
N LYS A 1035 -52.73 8.89 -0.43
CA LYS A 1035 -53.09 10.04 -1.27
C LYS A 1035 -51.93 10.42 -2.19
N ARG A 1036 -52.27 10.89 -3.40
CA ARG A 1036 -51.34 11.47 -4.38
C ARG A 1036 -51.75 12.91 -4.67
N VAL A 1037 -50.79 13.83 -4.59
CA VAL A 1037 -50.97 15.26 -4.90
C VAL A 1037 -49.97 15.65 -5.98
N LEU A 1038 -50.44 16.22 -7.08
CA LEU A 1038 -49.60 16.61 -8.21
C LEU A 1038 -48.86 17.92 -7.95
N VAL A 1039 -47.61 18.00 -8.39
CA VAL A 1039 -46.80 19.21 -8.40
C VAL A 1039 -46.82 19.79 -9.82
N ASP A 1040 -47.64 20.81 -10.04
CA ASP A 1040 -47.80 21.46 -11.35
C ASP A 1040 -47.54 22.99 -11.26
N PRO A 1041 -46.56 23.53 -12.03
CA PRO A 1041 -45.58 22.80 -12.84
C PRO A 1041 -44.58 22.00 -11.98
N PRO A 1042 -43.97 20.92 -12.52
CA PRO A 1042 -42.92 20.18 -11.83
C PRO A 1042 -41.77 21.10 -11.38
N ILE A 1043 -41.20 20.83 -10.21
CA ILE A 1043 -40.11 21.64 -9.65
C ILE A 1043 -38.81 20.86 -9.77
N THR A 1044 -37.82 21.46 -10.42
CA THR A 1044 -36.49 20.87 -10.59
C THR A 1044 -35.52 21.40 -9.53
N ILE A 1045 -34.79 20.50 -8.88
CA ILE A 1045 -33.74 20.78 -7.90
C ILE A 1045 -32.45 20.10 -8.36
N SER A 1046 -31.29 20.74 -8.19
CA SER A 1046 -30.00 20.10 -8.44
C SER A 1046 -29.63 19.17 -7.27
N GLY A 1047 -29.30 17.93 -7.58
CA GLY A 1047 -28.77 16.97 -6.63
C GLY A 1047 -27.36 16.54 -7.02
N VAL A 1048 -26.63 15.91 -6.09
CA VAL A 1048 -25.28 15.38 -6.34
C VAL A 1048 -25.29 13.87 -6.16
N LEU A 1049 -24.78 13.13 -7.15
CA LEU A 1049 -24.68 11.68 -7.06
C LEU A 1049 -23.53 11.27 -6.14
N ASP A 1050 -23.81 10.40 -5.17
CA ASP A 1050 -22.83 9.92 -4.20
C ASP A 1050 -23.12 8.47 -3.77
N PHE A 1051 -22.14 7.86 -3.09
CA PHE A 1051 -22.22 6.51 -2.53
C PHE A 1051 -22.32 6.56 -1.00
N TYR A 1052 -23.07 5.61 -0.45
CA TYR A 1052 -23.36 5.52 0.98
C TYR A 1052 -23.11 4.15 1.56
#